data_AF-A0ABD1Y553-F1
#
_entry.id   AF-A0ABD1Y553-F1
#
_cell.length_a   1.000
_cell.length_b   1.000
_cell.length_c   1.000
_cell.angle_alpha   90.00
_cell.angle_beta   90.00
_cell.angle_gamma   90.00
#
_symmetry.space_group_name_H-M   'P 1'
#
loop_
_entity.id
_entity.type
_entity.pdbx_description
1 polymer ?
#
loop_
_entity_poly.entity_id
_entity_poly.type
_entity_poly.pdbx_seq_one_letter_code
_entity_poly.pdbx_strand_id
1 'polypeptide(L)'
;MASPCAGVRSIEGRRARLPGLSLDELEEDESFRHMHKRAIVSKEVKESAGSDKKGEKSQKAKHFSRRLGLLLLLACATTMVKITHDGFVYGTYMRSRSEGADDFKDDVQNLSTNRAQESGGLIPGCTASNTSWKSTVFGAASGTSFSNCHLPKGASILSWMRYKYPHKGKLKIGLVNVGRDEQGKWKLFTRDWGKLYLFPFRSVSSLGLKWNDLYPEWIDEEEVSEIPKCPHIPLPSVSRGLSLDVVIAKVPGSCSGNESSRDVRRLQLMLAPAIVASKTQAILVMMISKCRPPLNLFTCNELLEVKDDVWLYQIDVQNLRKRLAVPVGSCELVLSPKKLASLSSGKSLSKESVRVRREAYATILHSDGVYVCGAIVMGQSIKLTDGKRDLIALVDAGITLQQRKGLELAGWKLHDIERIKNPKSANLTYNAWNYSKFRLWQLTQYDKIVFIDADLLVLQNLDALFDMPQLSATGNNKYRFNSGVMVIEPSNCTFDLLMQQINDVKSYNGGDQGFLNEIFPWWHRIPKRMNYLKYIWAPINSTEERRQEVAEKNSLFQADPPLLFVVHYLGTKPWTCFRDYDCNWNTFEAHKYASDIAHARWWKVHDSMLEELQQHCLLSTQQKAALELDRRQAEAANYEDQHWRINITDPRLQVCNESFCHWESMLRSKDQPKNQTQPANLTRPAGGQRKPAAAVGL
;
A
#
# COMPACT_ATOMS: atom_id res chain seq x y z
N MET A 1 -58.23 36.18 -12.17
CA MET A 1 -58.89 35.05 -11.46
C MET A 1 -58.00 33.84 -11.64
N ALA A 2 -57.70 32.99 -10.65
CA ALA A 2 -57.66 33.18 -9.20
C ALA A 2 -56.66 32.14 -8.63
N SER A 3 -55.99 32.44 -7.51
CA SER A 3 -55.17 31.46 -6.78
C SER A 3 -56.03 30.78 -5.68
N PRO A 4 -55.60 29.64 -5.10
CA PRO A 4 -54.77 29.76 -3.88
C PRO A 4 -53.64 28.71 -3.76
N CYS A 5 -52.74 28.94 -2.79
CA CYS A 5 -51.53 28.16 -2.57
C CYS A 5 -51.60 27.26 -1.31
N ALA A 6 -50.96 26.08 -1.36
CA ALA A 6 -50.31 25.40 -0.23
C ALA A 6 -49.37 24.29 -0.79
N GLY A 7 -48.21 23.96 -0.20
CA GLY A 7 -47.58 24.54 0.99
C GLY A 7 -46.39 23.71 1.51
N VAL A 8 -45.44 23.33 0.66
CA VAL A 8 -44.29 22.49 1.06
C VAL A 8 -43.19 23.34 1.71
N ARG A 9 -42.79 23.00 2.94
CA ARG A 9 -41.71 23.69 3.67
C ARG A 9 -40.34 23.17 3.23
N SER A 10 -39.41 24.11 3.00
CA SER A 10 -37.97 23.83 3.00
C SER A 10 -37.57 23.22 4.35
N ILE A 11 -36.85 22.10 4.31
CA ILE A 11 -36.14 21.56 5.48
C ILE A 11 -34.67 21.90 5.30
N GLU A 12 -34.15 22.77 6.17
CA GLU A 12 -32.74 23.17 6.17
C GLU A 12 -31.83 21.98 6.50
N GLY A 13 -30.76 21.80 5.73
CA GLY A 13 -29.78 20.74 5.93
C GLY A 13 -29.00 20.89 7.24
N ARG A 14 -29.50 20.28 8.32
CA ARG A 14 -28.82 20.26 9.62
C ARG A 14 -27.63 19.31 9.61
N ARG A 15 -26.43 19.89 9.59
CA ARG A 15 -25.17 19.19 9.89
C ARG A 15 -25.24 18.52 11.27
N ALA A 16 -25.17 17.20 11.32
CA ALA A 16 -24.69 16.46 12.49
C ALA A 16 -23.17 16.23 12.33
N ARG A 17 -22.37 16.65 13.31
CA ARG A 17 -20.98 16.17 13.46
C ARG A 17 -21.02 14.96 14.39
N LEU A 18 -21.00 13.77 13.82
CA LEU A 18 -20.96 12.51 14.58
C LEU A 18 -19.53 12.26 15.10
N PRO A 19 -19.33 12.03 16.41
CA PRO A 19 -18.09 11.49 16.96
C PRO A 19 -18.08 9.97 16.76
N GLY A 20 -17.84 9.51 15.54
CA GLY A 20 -17.72 8.08 15.21
C GLY A 20 -16.33 7.52 15.50
N LEU A 21 -16.28 6.25 15.91
CA LEU A 21 -15.05 5.43 15.86
C LEU A 21 -14.55 5.34 14.41
N SER A 22 -13.24 5.19 14.24
CA SER A 22 -12.63 5.35 12.93
C SER A 22 -12.50 4.06 12.14
N LEU A 23 -12.62 4.15 10.81
CA LEU A 23 -12.32 3.05 9.88
C LEU A 23 -10.92 2.46 10.09
N ASP A 24 -9.99 3.30 10.56
CA ASP A 24 -8.65 2.93 11.01
C ASP A 24 -8.66 1.80 12.06
N GLU A 25 -9.68 1.75 12.93
CA GLU A 25 -9.86 0.72 13.98
C GLU A 25 -10.71 -0.47 13.50
N LEU A 26 -11.54 -0.28 12.47
CA LEU A 26 -12.45 -1.31 11.95
C LEU A 26 -11.69 -2.34 11.11
N GLU A 27 -10.84 -1.89 10.18
CA GLU A 27 -9.95 -2.77 9.39
C GLU A 27 -8.91 -3.50 10.28
N GLU A 28 -8.57 -2.96 11.47
CA GLU A 28 -7.67 -3.62 12.44
C GLU A 28 -8.35 -4.76 13.24
N ASP A 29 -9.67 -4.70 13.45
CA ASP A 29 -10.39 -5.64 14.32
C ASP A 29 -10.85 -6.92 13.58
N GLU A 30 -10.97 -6.83 12.25
CA GLU A 30 -11.54 -7.89 11.38
C GLU A 30 -10.66 -9.13 11.20
N SER A 31 -9.40 -9.13 11.66
CA SER A 31 -8.50 -10.27 11.52
C SER A 31 -8.42 -11.15 12.79
N PHE A 32 -9.44 -11.99 12.97
CA PHE A 32 -9.41 -13.21 13.80
C PHE A 32 -9.08 -13.06 15.31
N ARG A 33 -9.68 -12.08 16.00
CA ARG A 33 -9.51 -11.92 17.47
C ARG A 33 -10.08 -13.05 18.35
N HIS A 34 -10.77 -14.05 17.81
CA HIS A 34 -11.52 -15.05 18.61
C HIS A 34 -10.80 -16.39 18.90
N MET A 35 -9.80 -16.83 18.13
CA MET A 35 -9.13 -18.12 18.43
C MET A 35 -8.12 -18.07 19.58
N HIS A 36 -7.38 -16.96 19.75
CA HIS A 36 -6.25 -16.92 20.71
C HIS A 36 -6.47 -16.13 22.02
N LYS A 37 -7.56 -15.37 22.18
CA LYS A 37 -7.80 -14.60 23.43
C LYS A 37 -8.05 -15.46 24.69
N ARG A 38 -8.35 -16.77 24.57
CA ARG A 38 -8.67 -17.64 25.72
C ARG A 38 -7.47 -18.13 26.54
N ALA A 39 -6.22 -17.74 26.22
CA ALA A 39 -5.02 -18.16 26.95
C ALA A 39 -4.63 -17.26 28.15
N ILE A 40 -5.07 -15.99 28.20
CA ILE A 40 -4.62 -15.01 29.22
C ILE A 40 -5.80 -14.19 29.76
N VAL A 41 -6.74 -14.84 30.45
CA VAL A 41 -7.74 -14.17 31.31
C VAL A 41 -7.92 -14.99 32.60
N SER A 42 -6.93 -14.91 33.50
CA SER A 42 -7.01 -15.55 34.82
C SER A 42 -6.20 -14.85 35.90
N LYS A 43 -6.12 -13.50 35.87
CA LYS A 43 -5.53 -12.69 36.96
C LYS A 43 -5.87 -11.18 36.87
N GLU A 44 -7.15 -10.82 37.02
CA GLU A 44 -7.51 -9.40 37.26
C GLU A 44 -8.90 -9.24 37.92
N VAL A 45 -8.99 -9.64 39.20
CA VAL A 45 -10.07 -9.19 40.12
C VAL A 45 -9.46 -8.95 41.50
N LYS A 46 -9.02 -7.70 41.72
CA LYS A 46 -8.84 -6.98 43.01
C LYS A 46 -7.78 -5.87 42.81
N GLU A 47 -8.23 -4.62 42.78
CA GLU A 47 -8.09 -3.73 43.95
C GLU A 47 -8.84 -2.41 43.76
N SER A 48 -9.31 -1.83 44.86
CA SER A 48 -10.00 -0.54 44.91
C SER A 48 -9.69 0.13 46.25
N ALA A 49 -9.46 1.44 46.22
CA ALA A 49 -9.02 2.31 47.32
C ALA A 49 -7.54 2.13 47.76
N GLY A 50 -6.90 3.26 48.10
CA GLY A 50 -5.52 3.35 48.57
C GLY A 50 -4.80 4.60 48.07
N SER A 51 -4.73 5.65 48.89
CA SER A 51 -3.99 6.89 48.61
C SER A 51 -2.61 6.91 49.28
N ASP A 52 -1.72 7.77 48.74
CA ASP A 52 -0.45 8.21 49.32
C ASP A 52 0.60 7.16 49.75
N LYS A 53 1.74 7.18 49.04
CA LYS A 53 2.97 7.82 49.58
C LYS A 53 4.11 7.98 48.56
N LYS A 54 4.98 8.94 48.83
CA LYS A 54 6.27 9.13 48.15
C LYS A 54 7.32 8.15 48.69
N GLY A 55 8.26 7.76 47.81
CA GLY A 55 9.67 7.59 48.20
C GLY A 55 10.27 6.19 48.06
N GLU A 56 11.54 6.18 47.63
CA GLU A 56 12.56 5.15 47.91
C GLU A 56 12.26 3.68 47.52
N LYS A 57 12.92 3.07 46.53
CA LYS A 57 14.38 2.83 46.55
C LYS A 57 14.95 2.44 45.16
N SER A 58 15.88 3.25 44.67
CA SER A 58 16.81 2.85 43.60
C SER A 58 18.03 2.16 44.21
N GLN A 59 18.04 0.81 44.27
CA GLN A 59 19.26 0.03 44.59
C GLN A 59 19.11 -1.49 44.30
N LYS A 60 19.24 -1.91 43.03
CA LYS A 60 19.66 -3.27 42.61
C LYS A 60 19.84 -3.43 41.07
N ALA A 61 20.59 -2.51 40.44
CA ALA A 61 20.87 -2.55 38.99
C ALA A 61 22.32 -2.22 38.62
N LYS A 62 23.30 -2.59 39.48
CA LYS A 62 24.74 -2.37 39.25
C LYS A 62 25.59 -3.56 39.70
N HIS A 63 25.41 -4.76 39.11
CA HIS A 63 26.42 -5.84 39.22
C HIS A 63 26.32 -6.98 38.17
N PHE A 64 25.89 -6.70 36.92
CA PHE A 64 25.88 -7.72 35.86
C PHE A 64 26.26 -7.22 34.45
N SER A 65 27.29 -6.36 34.36
CA SER A 65 27.88 -5.94 33.07
C SER A 65 29.39 -5.72 33.19
N ARG A 66 30.14 -6.80 33.49
CA ARG A 66 31.61 -6.77 33.59
C ARG A 66 32.32 -8.10 33.29
N ARG A 67 31.65 -9.05 32.61
CA ARG A 67 32.20 -10.38 32.28
C ARG A 67 31.90 -10.92 30.85
N LEU A 68 31.41 -10.09 29.94
CA LEU A 68 31.16 -10.49 28.54
C LEU A 68 31.82 -9.54 27.51
N GLY A 69 32.95 -8.93 27.87
CA GLY A 69 33.73 -8.01 27.02
C GLY A 69 35.21 -8.36 26.91
N LEU A 70 35.59 -9.62 27.16
CA LEU A 70 37.00 -10.04 27.29
C LEU A 70 37.32 -11.38 26.58
N LEU A 71 36.52 -11.77 25.60
CA LEU A 71 36.61 -13.08 24.91
C LEU A 71 36.56 -12.99 23.37
N LEU A 72 36.78 -11.80 22.81
CA LEU A 72 36.69 -11.53 21.36
C LEU A 72 37.89 -10.71 20.83
N LEU A 73 39.08 -10.90 21.44
CA LEU A 73 40.31 -10.17 21.09
C LEU A 73 41.57 -11.06 20.93
N LEU A 74 41.43 -12.38 20.80
CA LEU A 74 42.55 -13.31 20.60
C LEU A 74 42.22 -14.42 19.58
N ALA A 75 42.24 -14.07 18.28
CA ALA A 75 42.16 -15.04 17.17
C ALA A 75 42.67 -14.44 15.83
N CYS A 76 43.85 -13.83 15.79
CA CYS A 76 44.38 -13.26 14.54
C CYS A 76 45.93 -13.18 14.50
N ALA A 77 46.60 -14.28 14.16
CA ALA A 77 48.01 -14.32 13.74
C ALA A 77 48.36 -15.69 13.11
N THR A 78 49.32 -15.70 12.16
CA THR A 78 49.88 -16.87 11.44
C THR A 78 48.88 -17.57 10.48
N THR A 79 49.22 -18.00 9.26
CA THR A 79 50.52 -18.13 8.56
C THR A 79 50.39 -17.77 7.06
N MET A 80 51.46 -17.29 6.42
CA MET A 80 51.62 -17.28 4.95
C MET A 80 52.74 -18.24 4.53
N VAL A 81 52.65 -18.86 3.34
CA VAL A 81 53.68 -18.87 2.25
C VAL A 81 53.27 -19.80 1.07
N LYS A 82 53.84 -19.50 -0.11
CA LYS A 82 53.57 -19.98 -1.49
C LYS A 82 53.78 -21.48 -1.79
N ILE A 83 53.08 -21.96 -2.84
CA ILE A 83 53.56 -22.67 -4.07
C ILE A 83 52.33 -22.80 -5.03
N THR A 84 52.29 -22.65 -6.38
CA THR A 84 53.16 -22.40 -7.57
C THR A 84 53.41 -23.59 -8.52
N HIS A 85 52.99 -23.46 -9.80
CA HIS A 85 53.08 -24.41 -10.93
C HIS A 85 52.23 -25.70 -10.80
N ASP A 86 51.68 -26.35 -11.85
CA ASP A 86 51.37 -26.02 -13.27
C ASP A 86 50.39 -27.10 -13.83
N GLY A 87 49.84 -27.11 -15.06
CA GLY A 87 49.89 -26.19 -16.21
C GLY A 87 49.39 -26.87 -17.53
N PHE A 88 49.29 -26.12 -18.64
CA PHE A 88 48.90 -26.55 -20.01
C PHE A 88 47.47 -27.13 -20.24
N VAL A 89 46.96 -27.32 -21.48
CA VAL A 89 46.59 -26.32 -22.55
C VAL A 89 45.87 -27.01 -23.74
N TYR A 90 45.09 -26.25 -24.54
CA TYR A 90 44.31 -26.60 -25.76
C TYR A 90 43.02 -27.45 -25.58
N GLY A 91 41.95 -27.23 -26.38
CA GLY A 91 41.79 -26.15 -27.38
C GLY A 91 40.48 -26.15 -28.21
N THR A 92 40.35 -25.10 -29.03
CA THR A 92 39.40 -24.84 -30.14
C THR A 92 37.87 -24.84 -29.85
N TYR A 93 37.14 -23.74 -30.00
CA TYR A 93 36.76 -22.93 -31.20
C TYR A 93 35.48 -23.38 -31.93
N MET A 94 34.37 -22.68 -31.67
CA MET A 94 33.31 -22.36 -32.65
C MET A 94 32.58 -21.08 -32.22
N ARG A 95 32.04 -20.30 -33.16
CA ARG A 95 31.62 -18.90 -32.93
C ARG A 95 30.36 -18.53 -33.71
N SER A 96 29.25 -18.24 -33.03
CA SER A 96 28.05 -17.65 -33.65
C SER A 96 27.36 -16.64 -32.73
N ARG A 97 27.17 -15.42 -33.25
CA ARG A 97 26.59 -14.24 -32.60
C ARG A 97 25.25 -14.44 -31.89
N SER A 98 25.11 -13.79 -30.74
CA SER A 98 23.96 -12.94 -30.43
C SER A 98 24.46 -11.74 -29.61
N GLU A 99 24.50 -10.55 -30.22
CA GLU A 99 25.04 -9.33 -29.60
C GLU A 99 23.89 -8.55 -28.91
N GLY A 100 24.13 -7.97 -27.72
CA GLY A 100 23.38 -6.78 -27.28
C GLY A 100 22.52 -6.79 -26.00
N ALA A 101 22.89 -7.50 -24.92
CA ALA A 101 22.36 -7.22 -23.58
C ALA A 101 23.18 -7.85 -22.42
N ASP A 102 24.40 -7.37 -22.15
CA ASP A 102 25.06 -7.46 -20.82
C ASP A 102 26.40 -6.70 -20.82
N ASP A 103 26.36 -5.40 -20.53
CA ASP A 103 27.55 -4.62 -20.13
C ASP A 103 27.09 -3.35 -19.37
N PHE A 104 26.74 -3.52 -18.09
CA PHE A 104 26.17 -2.42 -17.29
C PHE A 104 26.36 -2.59 -15.76
N LYS A 105 27.56 -3.01 -15.30
CA LYS A 105 27.84 -3.09 -13.85
C LYS A 105 29.28 -2.90 -13.35
N ASP A 106 30.32 -3.23 -14.13
CA ASP A 106 31.66 -3.41 -13.54
C ASP A 106 32.57 -2.16 -13.51
N ASP A 107 32.21 -1.08 -14.20
CA ASP A 107 33.08 0.11 -14.39
C ASP A 107 33.15 1.07 -13.17
N VAL A 108 32.71 0.64 -11.99
CA VAL A 108 32.47 1.50 -10.81
C VAL A 108 33.68 1.62 -9.86
N GLN A 109 34.79 0.93 -10.11
CA GLN A 109 35.98 1.00 -9.22
C GLN A 109 37.29 1.55 -9.82
N ASN A 110 37.42 1.72 -11.15
CA ASN A 110 38.68 2.14 -11.79
C ASN A 110 38.72 3.60 -12.29
N LEU A 111 37.99 4.51 -11.63
CA LEU A 111 38.09 5.96 -11.87
C LEU A 111 38.80 6.72 -10.73
N SER A 112 39.97 6.21 -10.33
CA SER A 112 41.03 7.03 -9.75
C SER A 112 42.27 6.94 -10.65
N THR A 113 42.97 8.07 -10.80
CA THR A 113 44.11 8.26 -11.73
C THR A 113 43.83 8.00 -13.22
N ASN A 114 43.33 9.02 -13.94
CA ASN A 114 43.91 9.31 -15.26
C ASN A 114 43.82 10.80 -15.61
N ARG A 115 44.83 11.30 -16.34
CA ARG A 115 45.04 12.74 -16.60
C ARG A 115 43.96 13.33 -17.50
N ALA A 116 43.32 14.41 -17.04
CA ALA A 116 42.80 15.43 -17.95
C ALA A 116 43.94 16.40 -18.31
N GLN A 117 44.24 16.53 -19.59
CA GLN A 117 45.22 17.50 -20.11
C GLN A 117 44.48 18.79 -20.55
N GLU A 118 45.22 19.90 -20.62
CA GLU A 118 44.63 21.25 -20.53
C GLU A 118 43.86 21.71 -21.77
N SER A 119 42.65 22.24 -21.55
CA SER A 119 42.04 23.25 -22.43
C SER A 119 41.29 24.26 -21.56
N GLY A 120 41.86 25.46 -21.40
CA GLY A 120 41.45 26.44 -20.38
C GLY A 120 40.06 27.05 -20.59
N GLY A 121 39.07 26.58 -19.83
CA GLY A 121 37.75 27.21 -19.70
C GLY A 121 37.53 27.79 -18.31
N LEU A 122 37.87 29.06 -18.11
CA LEU A 122 37.64 29.78 -16.84
C LEU A 122 36.14 29.78 -16.47
N ILE A 123 35.79 29.19 -15.32
CA ILE A 123 34.43 29.25 -14.76
C ILE A 123 34.17 30.69 -14.28
N PRO A 124 33.22 31.45 -14.87
CA PRO A 124 33.03 32.85 -14.50
C PRO A 124 32.55 33.00 -13.06
N GLY A 125 33.34 33.69 -12.22
CA GLY A 125 33.03 33.93 -10.81
C GLY A 125 33.74 33.02 -9.80
N CYS A 126 34.66 32.16 -10.23
CA CYS A 126 35.58 31.43 -9.33
C CYS A 126 36.93 32.15 -9.25
N THR A 127 37.37 32.58 -8.06
CA THR A 127 38.76 33.00 -7.84
C THR A 127 39.63 31.80 -7.52
N ALA A 128 40.73 31.62 -8.25
CA ALA A 128 41.77 30.66 -7.86
C ALA A 128 42.34 31.06 -6.49
N SER A 129 42.50 30.10 -5.58
CA SER A 129 43.14 30.39 -4.29
C SER A 129 44.66 30.41 -4.47
N ASN A 130 45.26 31.60 -4.51
CA ASN A 130 46.69 31.76 -4.33
C ASN A 130 47.04 31.49 -2.85
N THR A 131 47.21 30.23 -2.50
CA THR A 131 47.77 29.83 -1.20
C THR A 131 49.17 30.42 -1.05
N SER A 132 49.39 31.14 0.04
CA SER A 132 50.61 31.93 0.28
C SER A 132 51.89 31.10 0.21
N TRP A 133 52.99 31.75 -0.21
CA TRP A 133 54.32 31.14 -0.27
C TRP A 133 54.79 30.66 1.11
N LYS A 134 54.84 29.33 1.32
CA LYS A 134 55.83 28.64 2.18
C LYS A 134 55.72 27.11 2.07
N SER A 135 56.33 26.54 1.02
CA SER A 135 56.83 25.16 1.00
C SER A 135 57.81 24.99 -0.15
N THR A 136 59.10 25.05 0.18
CA THR A 136 60.17 24.54 -0.67
C THR A 136 60.57 23.15 -0.15
N VAL A 137 61.11 22.31 -1.04
CA VAL A 137 61.52 20.91 -0.81
C VAL A 137 60.36 19.90 -0.86
N PHE A 138 60.60 18.81 -1.60
CA PHE A 138 59.68 17.73 -2.03
C PHE A 138 58.57 18.15 -3.00
N GLY A 139 58.67 17.64 -4.23
CA GLY A 139 57.74 17.95 -5.32
C GLY A 139 56.44 17.15 -5.23
N ALA A 140 55.35 17.82 -4.87
CA ALA A 140 53.99 17.37 -5.08
C ALA A 140 53.32 18.23 -6.16
N ALA A 141 52.50 17.63 -7.03
CA ALA A 141 51.79 18.38 -8.06
C ALA A 141 50.76 19.31 -7.42
N SER A 142 50.86 20.62 -7.71
CA SER A 142 50.01 21.66 -7.12
C SER A 142 48.58 21.61 -7.68
N GLY A 143 47.71 20.82 -7.05
CA GLY A 143 46.26 20.85 -7.33
C GLY A 143 45.66 22.20 -6.95
N THR A 144 45.22 22.99 -7.94
CA THR A 144 44.62 24.30 -7.71
C THR A 144 43.27 24.17 -7.01
N SER A 145 43.22 24.48 -5.71
CA SER A 145 41.99 24.43 -4.93
C SER A 145 41.07 25.61 -5.28
N PHE A 146 39.89 25.30 -5.81
CA PHE A 146 38.86 26.29 -6.13
C PHE A 146 37.88 26.50 -4.96
N SER A 147 38.22 27.44 -4.07
CA SER A 147 37.32 27.92 -3.02
C SER A 147 36.38 29.04 -3.52
N ASN A 148 35.23 29.21 -2.85
CA ASN A 148 34.27 30.33 -3.01
C ASN A 148 33.42 30.42 -4.29
N CYS A 149 33.41 29.40 -5.17
CA CYS A 149 32.46 29.33 -6.30
C CYS A 149 30.99 29.25 -5.81
N HIS A 150 30.30 30.38 -5.73
CA HIS A 150 28.90 30.51 -5.24
C HIS A 150 27.83 30.03 -6.26
N LEU A 151 28.03 28.83 -6.80
CA LEU A 151 27.17 28.20 -7.81
C LEU A 151 25.73 27.99 -7.32
N PRO A 152 24.73 27.98 -8.23
CA PRO A 152 23.37 27.59 -7.86
C PRO A 152 23.30 26.10 -7.54
N LYS A 153 22.42 25.73 -6.60
CA LYS A 153 22.23 24.34 -6.18
C LYS A 153 21.75 23.47 -7.37
N GLY A 154 22.45 22.37 -7.64
CA GLY A 154 22.24 21.53 -8.84
C GLY A 154 23.11 21.91 -10.05
N ALA A 155 23.97 22.92 -9.98
CA ALA A 155 24.90 23.28 -11.06
C ALA A 155 25.81 22.11 -11.50
N SER A 156 26.28 21.30 -10.55
CA SER A 156 27.10 20.11 -10.79
C SER A 156 26.37 19.08 -11.68
N ILE A 157 25.12 18.77 -11.34
CA ILE A 157 24.26 17.86 -12.11
C ILE A 157 23.99 18.44 -13.50
N LEU A 158 23.72 19.74 -13.63
CA LEU A 158 23.48 20.35 -14.94
C LEU A 158 24.73 20.36 -15.84
N SER A 159 25.92 20.55 -15.27
CA SER A 159 27.19 20.37 -15.99
C SER A 159 27.41 18.93 -16.45
N TRP A 160 27.20 17.96 -15.56
CA TRP A 160 27.30 16.53 -15.87
C TRP A 160 26.31 16.12 -16.97
N MET A 161 25.06 16.57 -16.87
CA MET A 161 24.00 16.33 -17.84
C MET A 161 24.35 16.92 -19.21
N ARG A 162 24.89 18.14 -19.27
CA ARG A 162 25.37 18.77 -20.52
C ARG A 162 26.58 18.05 -21.13
N TYR A 163 27.45 17.47 -20.31
CA TYR A 163 28.60 16.68 -20.77
C TYR A 163 28.16 15.30 -21.32
N LYS A 164 27.30 14.60 -20.57
CA LYS A 164 26.77 13.26 -20.93
C LYS A 164 25.81 13.30 -22.12
N TYR A 165 25.08 14.40 -22.32
CA TYR A 165 24.13 14.60 -23.42
C TYR A 165 24.45 15.88 -24.20
N PRO A 166 25.41 15.83 -25.16
CA PRO A 166 25.83 17.01 -25.92
C PRO A 166 24.71 17.60 -26.77
N HIS A 167 24.33 18.85 -26.48
CA HIS A 167 23.28 19.56 -27.20
C HIS A 167 23.87 20.56 -28.22
N LYS A 168 23.22 20.71 -29.38
CA LYS A 168 23.57 21.75 -30.37
C LYS A 168 22.96 23.10 -29.97
N GLY A 169 23.74 24.18 -30.05
CA GLY A 169 23.31 25.53 -29.68
C GLY A 169 23.24 25.76 -28.15
N LYS A 170 22.52 26.81 -27.72
CA LYS A 170 22.35 27.12 -26.29
C LYS A 170 21.22 26.28 -25.66
N LEU A 171 21.51 25.64 -24.53
CA LEU A 171 20.55 24.82 -23.78
C LEU A 171 19.40 25.69 -23.24
N LYS A 172 18.16 25.34 -23.57
CA LYS A 172 16.93 26.04 -23.16
C LYS A 172 16.46 25.52 -21.80
N ILE A 173 16.56 26.38 -20.79
CA ILE A 173 16.35 26.02 -19.38
C ILE A 173 15.13 26.76 -18.85
N GLY A 174 14.09 26.04 -18.45
CA GLY A 174 12.95 26.62 -17.72
C GLY A 174 13.24 26.72 -16.22
N LEU A 175 12.97 27.87 -15.59
CA LEU A 175 13.04 28.05 -14.14
C LEU A 175 11.65 28.23 -13.53
N VAL A 176 11.30 27.38 -12.57
CA VAL A 176 9.99 27.31 -11.91
C VAL A 176 10.16 27.50 -10.39
N ASN A 177 9.48 28.50 -9.80
CA ASN A 177 9.58 28.83 -8.37
C ASN A 177 11.01 29.07 -7.82
N VAL A 178 11.95 29.52 -8.68
CA VAL A 178 13.32 29.89 -8.28
C VAL A 178 13.35 31.36 -7.85
N GLY A 179 14.00 31.70 -6.73
CA GLY A 179 14.08 33.07 -6.21
C GLY A 179 14.95 33.99 -7.07
N ARG A 180 14.74 35.33 -7.02
CA ARG A 180 15.44 36.31 -7.87
C ARG A 180 16.97 36.18 -7.81
N ASP A 181 17.53 36.02 -6.60
CA ASP A 181 18.98 35.93 -6.40
C ASP A 181 19.56 34.64 -6.99
N GLU A 182 18.80 33.54 -6.93
CA GLU A 182 19.14 32.27 -7.56
C GLU A 182 18.97 32.30 -9.07
N GLN A 183 17.97 33.03 -9.61
CA GLN A 183 17.88 33.32 -11.05
C GLN A 183 19.13 34.09 -11.52
N GLY A 184 19.65 35.02 -10.71
CA GLY A 184 20.93 35.69 -10.95
C GLY A 184 22.11 34.72 -11.03
N LYS A 185 22.24 33.82 -10.05
CA LYS A 185 23.27 32.76 -10.04
C LYS A 185 23.16 31.83 -11.27
N TRP A 186 21.95 31.39 -11.64
CA TRP A 186 21.73 30.62 -12.87
C TRP A 186 22.09 31.41 -14.12
N LYS A 187 21.75 32.70 -14.20
CA LYS A 187 22.05 33.57 -15.35
C LYS A 187 23.55 33.76 -15.54
N LEU A 188 24.31 33.86 -14.46
CA LEU A 188 25.78 33.92 -14.52
C LEU A 188 26.38 32.57 -14.93
N PHE A 189 26.00 31.48 -14.25
CA PHE A 189 26.51 30.13 -14.50
C PHE A 189 26.24 29.63 -15.93
N THR A 190 25.09 29.97 -16.51
CA THR A 190 24.67 29.53 -17.85
C THR A 190 24.89 30.57 -18.95
N ARG A 191 25.49 31.74 -18.63
CA ARG A 191 25.59 32.92 -19.53
C ARG A 191 25.98 32.58 -20.97
N ASP A 192 27.03 31.79 -21.12
CA ASP A 192 27.70 31.59 -22.40
C ASP A 192 27.11 30.43 -23.21
N TRP A 193 26.40 29.50 -22.56
CA TRP A 193 25.98 28.22 -23.14
C TRP A 193 24.50 27.85 -22.94
N GLY A 194 23.74 28.62 -22.16
CA GLY A 194 22.33 28.38 -21.88
C GLY A 194 21.45 29.61 -22.15
N LYS A 195 20.13 29.38 -22.20
CA LYS A 195 19.10 30.41 -22.33
C LYS A 195 17.99 30.13 -21.33
N LEU A 196 17.84 31.03 -20.36
CA LEU A 196 16.84 30.90 -19.30
C LEU A 196 15.46 31.38 -19.74
N TYR A 197 14.43 30.67 -19.32
CA TYR A 197 13.01 31.01 -19.47
C TYR A 197 12.35 30.96 -18.09
N LEU A 198 11.65 32.03 -17.69
CA LEU A 198 11.04 32.12 -16.35
C LEU A 198 9.55 31.79 -16.39
N PHE A 199 9.09 30.96 -15.46
CA PHE A 199 7.69 30.53 -15.35
C PHE A 199 7.08 30.98 -14.01
N PRO A 200 6.62 32.24 -13.90
CA PRO A 200 5.93 32.74 -12.72
C PRO A 200 4.49 32.24 -12.64
N PHE A 201 3.98 32.04 -11.43
CA PHE A 201 2.59 31.68 -11.14
C PHE A 201 2.21 32.10 -9.71
N ARG A 202 0.91 32.23 -9.42
CA ARG A 202 0.38 32.64 -8.11
C ARG A 202 0.41 31.48 -7.11
N SER A 203 0.94 31.69 -5.90
CA SER A 203 0.91 30.66 -4.84
C SER A 203 -0.52 30.33 -4.40
N VAL A 204 -0.86 29.05 -4.37
CA VAL A 204 -2.18 28.53 -3.93
C VAL A 204 -2.50 28.88 -2.48
N SER A 205 -1.49 29.16 -1.64
CA SER A 205 -1.68 29.66 -0.26
C SER A 205 -2.56 30.91 -0.18
N SER A 206 -2.61 31.70 -1.25
CA SER A 206 -3.47 32.89 -1.36
C SER A 206 -4.94 32.59 -1.71
N LEU A 207 -5.34 31.32 -1.70
CA LEU A 207 -6.71 30.83 -1.86
C LEU A 207 -7.24 30.11 -0.60
N GLY A 208 -6.41 29.91 0.43
CA GLY A 208 -6.80 29.25 1.69
C GLY A 208 -7.03 27.74 1.62
N LEU A 209 -6.82 27.10 0.45
CA LEU A 209 -7.11 25.67 0.23
C LEU A 209 -6.29 24.75 1.16
N LYS A 210 -6.98 23.76 1.71
CA LYS A 210 -6.49 22.70 2.59
C LYS A 210 -6.45 21.36 1.86
N TRP A 211 -5.75 20.38 2.42
CA TRP A 211 -5.67 19.05 1.83
C TRP A 211 -7.04 18.41 1.60
N ASN A 212 -7.96 18.55 2.56
CA ASN A 212 -9.32 18.01 2.45
C ASN A 212 -10.19 18.67 1.37
N ASP A 213 -9.79 19.82 0.82
CA ASP A 213 -10.46 20.45 -0.32
C ASP A 213 -10.04 19.79 -1.66
N LEU A 214 -8.90 19.08 -1.65
CA LEU A 214 -8.42 18.22 -2.74
C LEU A 214 -8.68 16.73 -2.50
N TYR A 215 -8.78 16.33 -1.23
CA TYR A 215 -9.00 14.96 -0.78
C TYR A 215 -10.11 14.93 0.28
N PRO A 216 -11.36 15.26 -0.10
CA PRO A 216 -12.51 15.10 0.77
C PRO A 216 -12.77 13.62 1.03
N GLU A 217 -13.34 13.33 2.18
CA GLU A 217 -13.77 11.98 2.62
C GLU A 217 -14.91 11.46 1.74
N TRP A 218 -15.93 12.30 1.54
CA TRP A 218 -17.12 12.01 0.74
C TRP A 218 -17.27 12.99 -0.43
N ILE A 219 -17.77 12.48 -1.56
CA ILE A 219 -18.30 13.24 -2.71
C ILE A 219 -19.53 12.50 -3.26
N ASP A 220 -20.35 13.17 -4.08
CA ASP A 220 -21.42 12.53 -4.85
C ASP A 220 -20.87 11.71 -6.03
N GLU A 221 -20.36 10.51 -5.74
CA GLU A 221 -19.79 9.60 -6.74
C GLU A 221 -20.80 9.03 -7.75
N GLU A 222 -22.10 9.27 -7.54
CA GLU A 222 -23.17 8.82 -8.43
C GLU A 222 -23.64 9.94 -9.40
N GLU A 223 -23.11 11.17 -9.24
CA GLU A 223 -23.51 12.38 -9.96
C GLU A 223 -25.03 12.69 -9.91
N VAL A 224 -25.70 12.36 -8.79
CA VAL A 224 -27.17 12.46 -8.63
C VAL A 224 -27.61 13.90 -8.32
N SER A 225 -26.84 14.62 -7.52
CA SER A 225 -27.16 15.96 -7.01
C SER A 225 -26.19 17.02 -7.54
N GLU A 226 -24.90 16.70 -7.62
CA GLU A 226 -23.86 17.53 -8.23
C GLU A 226 -22.83 16.65 -8.96
N ILE A 227 -22.06 17.25 -9.86
CA ILE A 227 -20.90 16.60 -10.48
C ILE A 227 -19.66 17.06 -9.69
N PRO A 228 -19.02 16.21 -8.88
CA PRO A 228 -17.88 16.62 -8.05
C PRO A 228 -16.73 17.14 -8.90
N LYS A 229 -16.11 18.24 -8.46
CA LYS A 229 -14.99 18.87 -9.16
C LYS A 229 -13.93 19.38 -8.20
N CYS A 230 -12.68 19.21 -8.58
CA CYS A 230 -11.57 19.72 -7.80
C CYS A 230 -11.40 21.25 -7.93
N PRO A 231 -11.06 21.98 -6.85
CA PRO A 231 -10.81 23.41 -6.91
C PRO A 231 -9.56 23.73 -7.75
N HIS A 232 -9.66 24.75 -8.59
CA HIS A 232 -8.60 25.08 -9.56
C HIS A 232 -7.31 25.56 -8.89
N ILE A 233 -6.26 24.74 -8.97
CA ILE A 233 -4.90 25.10 -8.53
C ILE A 233 -4.22 25.97 -9.61
N PRO A 234 -3.74 27.19 -9.29
CA PRO A 234 -3.01 28.01 -10.26
C PRO A 234 -1.71 27.34 -10.70
N LEU A 235 -1.50 27.19 -12.01
CA LEU A 235 -0.32 26.53 -12.58
C LEU A 235 0.31 27.42 -13.68
N PRO A 236 1.59 27.22 -14.04
CA PRO A 236 2.26 28.06 -15.03
C PRO A 236 1.56 28.06 -16.40
N SER A 237 1.44 29.25 -16.98
CA SER A 237 1.16 29.40 -18.41
C SER A 237 2.42 29.11 -19.23
N VAL A 238 2.24 28.60 -20.44
CA VAL A 238 3.34 28.24 -21.36
C VAL A 238 2.98 28.77 -22.74
N SER A 239 3.92 29.45 -23.39
CA SER A 239 3.73 29.99 -24.75
C SER A 239 3.66 28.85 -25.77
N ARG A 240 2.72 28.93 -26.72
CA ARG A 240 2.63 27.96 -27.83
C ARG A 240 3.94 27.94 -28.62
N GLY A 241 4.41 26.74 -29.00
CA GLY A 241 5.64 26.56 -29.77
C GLY A 241 6.96 26.71 -28.97
N LEU A 242 6.92 27.04 -27.68
CA LEU A 242 8.13 27.07 -26.85
C LEU A 242 8.59 25.64 -26.54
N SER A 243 9.70 25.20 -27.15
CA SER A 243 10.41 24.01 -26.68
C SER A 243 11.40 24.37 -25.56
N LEU A 244 11.61 23.47 -24.61
CA LEU A 244 12.68 23.52 -23.61
C LEU A 244 13.42 22.19 -23.60
N ASP A 245 14.65 22.20 -23.11
CA ASP A 245 15.50 21.01 -23.07
C ASP A 245 15.52 20.44 -21.63
N VAL A 246 15.47 21.31 -20.63
CA VAL A 246 15.35 20.97 -19.20
C VAL A 246 14.48 21.97 -18.43
N VAL A 247 13.71 21.49 -17.44
CA VAL A 247 12.96 22.31 -16.47
C VAL A 247 13.56 22.15 -15.09
N ILE A 248 13.97 23.25 -14.46
CA ILE A 248 14.53 23.31 -13.11
C ILE A 248 13.49 23.94 -12.17
N ALA A 249 13.15 23.25 -11.09
CA ALA A 249 12.23 23.75 -10.07
C ALA A 249 12.84 23.69 -8.67
N LYS A 250 12.40 24.61 -7.79
CA LYS A 250 12.75 24.59 -6.37
C LYS A 250 11.48 24.42 -5.53
N VAL A 251 11.46 23.40 -4.68
CA VAL A 251 10.35 23.12 -3.76
C VAL A 251 10.86 23.21 -2.32
N PRO A 252 10.72 24.37 -1.64
CA PRO A 252 11.16 24.56 -0.27
C PRO A 252 10.24 23.86 0.73
N GLY A 253 10.79 23.42 1.85
CA GLY A 253 10.06 22.78 2.94
C GLY A 253 10.93 21.83 3.75
N SER A 254 10.31 21.17 4.73
CA SER A 254 10.86 19.98 5.40
C SER A 254 9.98 18.77 5.08
N CYS A 255 10.54 17.58 5.26
CA CYS A 255 9.87 16.29 5.11
C CYS A 255 9.55 15.65 6.47
N SER A 256 9.87 16.35 7.56
CA SER A 256 9.66 15.92 8.94
C SER A 256 8.21 16.18 9.38
N GLY A 257 7.48 15.12 9.72
CA GLY A 257 6.13 15.19 10.30
C GLY A 257 5.05 14.60 9.38
N ASN A 258 4.07 13.94 9.99
CA ASN A 258 3.06 13.08 9.35
C ASN A 258 2.15 13.80 8.34
N GLU A 259 2.06 15.12 8.42
CA GLU A 259 1.25 15.94 7.50
C GLU A 259 2.09 16.64 6.41
N SER A 260 3.42 16.54 6.46
CA SER A 260 4.31 17.27 5.53
C SER A 260 4.19 16.80 4.07
N SER A 261 3.70 15.59 3.84
CA SER A 261 3.34 15.01 2.53
C SER A 261 2.02 15.57 1.97
N ARG A 262 1.15 16.12 2.83
CA ARG A 262 -0.23 16.51 2.55
C ARG A 262 -0.42 18.04 2.56
N ASP A 263 0.52 18.75 1.94
CA ASP A 263 0.45 20.20 1.74
C ASP A 263 0.08 20.56 0.29
N VAL A 264 -1.01 21.33 0.14
CA VAL A 264 -1.53 21.81 -1.15
C VAL A 264 -0.52 22.69 -1.88
N ARG A 265 0.27 23.49 -1.14
CA ARG A 265 1.32 24.35 -1.75
C ARG A 265 2.45 23.51 -2.31
N ARG A 266 2.97 22.55 -1.55
CA ARG A 266 4.00 21.60 -2.00
C ARG A 266 3.53 20.79 -3.22
N LEU A 267 2.26 20.33 -3.23
CA LEU A 267 1.68 19.67 -4.41
C LEU A 267 1.64 20.61 -5.63
N GLN A 268 1.16 21.85 -5.49
CA GLN A 268 1.23 22.87 -6.55
C GLN A 268 2.66 23.04 -7.09
N LEU A 269 3.65 23.17 -6.20
CA LEU A 269 5.05 23.38 -6.57
C LEU A 269 5.70 22.15 -7.24
N MET A 270 5.17 20.95 -7.00
CA MET A 270 5.60 19.71 -7.67
C MET A 270 4.91 19.50 -9.02
N LEU A 271 3.63 19.89 -9.15
CA LEU A 271 2.88 19.86 -10.42
C LEU A 271 3.30 20.95 -11.42
N ALA A 272 3.69 22.12 -10.94
CA ALA A 272 4.12 23.24 -11.79
C ALA A 272 5.22 22.88 -12.82
N PRO A 273 6.36 22.25 -12.46
CA PRO A 273 7.36 21.81 -13.43
C PRO A 273 6.88 20.69 -14.35
N ALA A 274 6.07 19.76 -13.86
CA ALA A 274 5.48 18.71 -14.68
C ALA A 274 4.62 19.29 -15.81
N ILE A 275 3.79 20.29 -15.49
CA ILE A 275 2.96 21.04 -16.46
C ILE A 275 3.82 21.83 -17.46
N VAL A 276 4.92 22.46 -17.01
CA VAL A 276 5.83 23.17 -17.91
C VAL A 276 6.52 22.19 -18.86
N ALA A 277 7.07 21.09 -18.36
CA ALA A 277 7.77 20.10 -19.18
C ALA A 277 6.82 19.43 -20.20
N SER A 278 5.65 18.98 -19.74
CA SER A 278 4.58 18.40 -20.58
C SER A 278 4.14 19.31 -21.74
N LYS A 279 4.08 20.63 -21.51
CA LYS A 279 3.71 21.63 -22.53
C LYS A 279 4.90 22.07 -23.41
N THR A 280 6.14 21.98 -22.94
CA THR A 280 7.35 22.41 -23.66
C THR A 280 8.15 21.27 -24.30
N GLN A 281 7.72 20.02 -24.11
CA GLN A 281 8.43 18.81 -24.58
C GLN A 281 9.83 18.64 -23.97
N ALA A 282 10.10 19.25 -22.82
CA ALA A 282 11.33 18.99 -22.08
C ALA A 282 11.34 17.54 -21.60
N ILE A 283 12.41 16.83 -21.93
CA ILE A 283 12.63 15.42 -21.53
C ILE A 283 13.33 15.30 -20.17
N LEU A 284 13.81 16.41 -19.60
CA LEU A 284 14.51 16.44 -18.32
C LEU A 284 13.85 17.40 -17.33
N VAL A 285 13.67 16.95 -16.09
CA VAL A 285 13.17 17.76 -14.97
C VAL A 285 14.11 17.62 -13.77
N MET A 286 14.63 18.74 -13.28
CA MET A 286 15.51 18.80 -12.10
C MET A 286 14.78 19.48 -10.93
N MET A 287 14.46 18.68 -9.91
CA MET A 287 13.77 19.12 -8.70
C MET A 287 14.76 19.38 -7.58
N ILE A 288 14.89 20.63 -7.12
CA ILE A 288 15.68 21.02 -5.95
C ILE A 288 14.74 21.01 -4.74
N SER A 289 14.76 19.92 -3.97
CA SER A 289 13.96 19.75 -2.75
C SER A 289 14.53 18.68 -1.83
N LYS A 290 14.47 18.91 -0.52
CA LYS A 290 14.80 17.90 0.50
C LYS A 290 13.93 16.65 0.41
N CYS A 291 12.75 16.78 -0.22
CA CYS A 291 11.73 15.74 -0.23
C CYS A 291 11.52 15.18 -1.62
N ARG A 292 11.31 13.87 -1.71
CA ARG A 292 10.95 13.19 -2.96
C ARG A 292 9.65 13.79 -3.53
N PRO A 293 9.58 14.08 -4.85
CA PRO A 293 8.32 14.29 -5.57
C PRO A 293 7.39 13.05 -5.50
N PRO A 294 6.09 13.18 -5.83
CA PRO A 294 5.16 12.06 -5.78
C PRO A 294 5.55 10.96 -6.78
N LEU A 295 5.55 9.70 -6.32
CA LEU A 295 6.00 8.53 -7.08
C LEU A 295 5.21 8.25 -8.36
N ASN A 296 3.97 8.75 -8.45
CA ASN A 296 3.13 8.68 -9.63
C ASN A 296 3.10 9.98 -10.45
N LEU A 297 3.78 11.05 -10.00
CA LEU A 297 4.03 12.21 -10.85
C LEU A 297 5.36 12.05 -11.60
N PHE A 298 6.41 11.70 -10.84
CA PHE A 298 7.75 11.38 -11.35
C PHE A 298 8.15 10.01 -10.78
N THR A 299 8.16 9.00 -11.65
CA THR A 299 8.28 7.58 -11.28
C THR A 299 9.71 7.21 -10.91
N CYS A 300 9.87 6.06 -10.23
CA CYS A 300 11.20 5.50 -9.98
C CYS A 300 11.98 5.19 -11.27
N ASN A 301 11.29 4.73 -12.32
CA ASN A 301 11.92 4.39 -13.61
C ASN A 301 12.40 5.64 -14.39
N GLU A 302 11.87 6.82 -14.07
CA GLU A 302 12.28 8.10 -14.69
C GLU A 302 13.43 8.78 -13.92
N LEU A 303 13.86 8.25 -12.76
CA LEU A 303 14.89 8.88 -11.92
C LEU A 303 16.31 8.55 -12.42
N LEU A 304 17.09 9.58 -12.78
CA LEU A 304 18.48 9.42 -13.23
C LEU A 304 19.53 9.55 -12.11
N GLU A 305 19.38 10.56 -11.25
CA GLU A 305 20.42 10.99 -10.30
C GLU A 305 19.74 11.63 -9.07
N VAL A 306 20.24 11.33 -7.87
CA VAL A 306 19.89 12.05 -6.64
C VAL A 306 21.16 12.47 -5.93
N LYS A 307 21.38 13.77 -5.78
CA LYS A 307 22.55 14.32 -5.10
C LYS A 307 22.23 15.65 -4.43
N ASP A 308 22.65 15.79 -3.17
CA ASP A 308 22.53 17.03 -2.39
C ASP A 308 21.13 17.67 -2.38
N ASP A 309 20.03 16.95 -2.09
CA ASP A 309 18.63 17.42 -2.24
C ASP A 309 18.21 17.78 -3.69
N VAL A 310 18.92 17.31 -4.72
CA VAL A 310 18.56 17.55 -6.13
C VAL A 310 18.28 16.22 -6.82
N TRP A 311 17.09 16.11 -7.39
CA TRP A 311 16.57 14.93 -8.08
C TRP A 311 16.46 15.24 -9.56
N LEU A 312 17.17 14.50 -10.42
CA LEU A 312 17.06 14.62 -11.88
C LEU A 312 16.23 13.47 -12.44
N TYR A 313 15.18 13.81 -13.20
CA TYR A 313 14.34 12.87 -13.90
C TYR A 313 14.48 13.01 -15.42
N GLN A 314 14.54 11.88 -16.12
CA GLN A 314 14.32 11.77 -17.56
C GLN A 314 12.91 11.22 -17.77
N ILE A 315 12.02 12.04 -18.32
CA ILE A 315 10.58 11.78 -18.36
C ILE A 315 10.09 11.36 -19.74
N ASP A 316 9.20 10.37 -19.78
CA ASP A 316 8.36 10.16 -20.96
C ASP A 316 7.27 11.23 -20.98
N VAL A 317 7.37 12.17 -21.92
CA VAL A 317 6.47 13.31 -22.05
C VAL A 317 5.02 12.87 -22.35
N GLN A 318 4.80 11.73 -23.01
CA GLN A 318 3.47 11.22 -23.33
C GLN A 318 2.84 10.51 -22.13
N ASN A 319 3.62 9.75 -21.36
CA ASN A 319 3.13 9.16 -20.12
C ASN A 319 2.92 10.23 -19.04
N LEU A 320 3.80 11.23 -18.93
CA LEU A 320 3.56 12.39 -18.08
C LEU A 320 2.30 13.17 -18.47
N ARG A 321 1.99 13.30 -19.77
CA ARG A 321 0.70 13.86 -20.23
C ARG A 321 -0.50 13.06 -19.73
N LYS A 322 -0.46 11.72 -19.79
CA LYS A 322 -1.52 10.85 -19.24
C LYS A 322 -1.69 11.04 -17.73
N ARG A 323 -0.58 11.05 -16.98
CA ARG A 323 -0.56 11.28 -15.51
C ARG A 323 -0.99 12.71 -15.13
N LEU A 324 -0.96 13.67 -16.05
CA LEU A 324 -1.47 15.05 -15.88
C LEU A 324 -2.87 15.29 -16.48
N ALA A 325 -3.49 14.29 -17.12
CA ALA A 325 -4.82 14.38 -17.73
C ALA A 325 -5.96 13.91 -16.80
N VAL A 326 -5.63 13.58 -15.55
CA VAL A 326 -6.55 13.11 -14.50
C VAL A 326 -6.78 14.21 -13.45
N PRO A 327 -7.85 14.13 -12.63
CA PRO A 327 -8.10 15.10 -11.58
C PRO A 327 -6.94 15.20 -10.56
N VAL A 328 -6.75 16.41 -10.02
CA VAL A 328 -5.60 16.75 -9.19
C VAL A 328 -5.65 16.18 -7.77
N GLY A 329 -6.81 15.66 -7.36
CA GLY A 329 -7.03 14.90 -6.13
C GLY A 329 -8.35 14.12 -6.16
N SER A 330 -8.70 13.50 -5.03
CA SER A 330 -9.89 12.64 -4.89
C SER A 330 -11.23 13.40 -4.76
N CYS A 331 -11.23 14.71 -4.95
CA CYS A 331 -12.41 15.59 -5.07
C CYS A 331 -13.24 15.38 -6.35
N GLU A 332 -12.74 14.62 -7.32
CA GLU A 332 -13.36 14.41 -8.64
C GLU A 332 -12.99 13.00 -9.15
N LEU A 333 -13.95 12.32 -9.78
CA LEU A 333 -13.75 10.93 -10.22
C LEU A 333 -12.87 10.86 -11.47
N VAL A 334 -11.86 9.98 -11.43
CA VAL A 334 -11.02 9.70 -12.60
C VAL A 334 -11.78 8.87 -13.66
N LEU A 335 -12.81 8.15 -13.24
CA LEU A 335 -13.82 7.48 -14.06
C LEU A 335 -15.22 7.95 -13.65
N SER A 336 -15.72 9.03 -14.24
CA SER A 336 -17.13 9.42 -14.09
C SER A 336 -18.07 8.40 -14.75
N PRO A 337 -19.34 8.28 -14.30
CA PRO A 337 -20.31 7.36 -14.92
C PRO A 337 -20.45 7.53 -16.44
N LYS A 338 -20.35 8.78 -16.93
CA LYS A 338 -20.39 9.12 -18.36
C LYS A 338 -19.16 8.60 -19.13
N LYS A 339 -17.97 8.66 -18.52
CA LYS A 339 -16.72 8.09 -19.06
C LYS A 339 -16.73 6.55 -19.02
N LEU A 340 -17.33 5.97 -17.99
CA LEU A 340 -17.49 4.52 -17.86
C LEU A 340 -18.46 3.95 -18.92
N ALA A 341 -19.63 4.56 -19.10
CA ALA A 341 -20.61 4.16 -20.13
C ALA A 341 -20.06 4.27 -21.56
N SER A 342 -19.24 5.27 -21.85
CA SER A 342 -18.60 5.43 -23.17
C SER A 342 -17.48 4.42 -23.42
N LEU A 343 -16.73 4.02 -22.39
CA LEU A 343 -15.76 2.91 -22.46
C LEU A 343 -16.47 1.58 -22.71
N SER A 344 -17.54 1.26 -21.96
CA SER A 344 -18.35 0.06 -22.18
C SER A 344 -19.01 0.02 -23.57
N SER A 345 -19.15 1.17 -24.23
CA SER A 345 -19.62 1.28 -25.63
C SER A 345 -18.52 1.04 -26.68
N GLY A 346 -17.39 0.42 -26.30
CA GLY A 346 -16.28 0.06 -27.20
C GLY A 346 -15.42 1.23 -27.69
N LYS A 347 -15.65 2.46 -27.20
CA LYS A 347 -14.84 3.63 -27.59
C LYS A 347 -13.58 3.73 -26.73
N SER A 348 -12.53 3.02 -27.15
CA SER A 348 -11.20 3.15 -26.55
C SER A 348 -10.74 4.61 -26.49
N LEU A 349 -10.20 5.02 -25.34
CA LEU A 349 -9.74 6.40 -25.08
C LEU A 349 -8.41 6.74 -25.77
N SER A 350 -7.71 5.76 -26.36
CA SER A 350 -6.44 5.99 -27.06
C SER A 350 -6.40 5.25 -28.40
N LYS A 351 -6.28 6.01 -29.50
CA LYS A 351 -6.24 5.48 -30.87
C LYS A 351 -4.80 5.14 -31.32
N GLU A 352 -3.95 4.71 -30.38
CA GLU A 352 -2.50 4.93 -30.47
C GLU A 352 -1.65 3.67 -30.20
N SER A 353 -0.96 3.23 -31.26
CA SER A 353 0.02 2.12 -31.34
C SER A 353 -0.52 0.67 -31.24
N VAL A 354 0.04 -0.20 -32.09
CA VAL A 354 -0.29 -1.64 -32.24
C VAL A 354 0.48 -2.51 -31.22
N ARG A 355 0.98 -1.93 -30.13
CA ARG A 355 1.62 -2.70 -29.06
C ARG A 355 0.55 -3.28 -28.15
N VAL A 356 0.48 -4.61 -28.08
CA VAL A 356 -0.24 -5.32 -27.00
C VAL A 356 0.37 -4.87 -25.68
N ARG A 357 -0.41 -4.15 -24.86
CA ARG A 357 0.01 -3.77 -23.51
C ARG A 357 0.05 -5.03 -22.65
N ARG A 358 1.08 -5.18 -21.82
CA ARG A 358 1.22 -6.31 -20.90
C ARG A 358 0.41 -5.98 -19.65
N GLU A 359 -0.83 -6.43 -19.60
CA GLU A 359 -1.82 -6.04 -18.58
C GLU A 359 -2.39 -7.27 -17.87
N ALA A 360 -2.43 -7.24 -16.52
CA ALA A 360 -2.92 -8.35 -15.69
C ALA A 360 -3.79 -7.90 -14.51
N TYR A 361 -4.77 -8.72 -14.14
CA TYR A 361 -5.37 -8.71 -12.80
C TYR A 361 -4.42 -9.44 -11.85
N ALA A 362 -4.09 -8.83 -10.72
CA ALA A 362 -3.14 -9.37 -9.76
C ALA A 362 -3.80 -9.61 -8.39
N THR A 363 -3.43 -10.71 -7.73
CA THR A 363 -3.79 -10.94 -6.32
C THR A 363 -2.59 -11.51 -5.54
N ILE A 364 -2.72 -11.63 -4.21
CA ILE A 364 -1.66 -12.13 -3.33
C ILE A 364 -2.20 -13.06 -2.24
N LEU A 365 -1.50 -14.17 -2.03
CA LEU A 365 -1.74 -15.17 -1.00
C LEU A 365 -0.45 -15.32 -0.17
N HIS A 366 -0.34 -14.51 0.89
CA HIS A 366 0.82 -14.45 1.81
C HIS A 366 0.51 -15.00 3.21
N SER A 367 -0.59 -15.71 3.34
CA SER A 367 -1.10 -16.28 4.60
C SER A 367 -1.35 -17.77 4.40
N ASP A 368 -1.84 -18.44 5.43
CA ASP A 368 -2.38 -19.79 5.29
C ASP A 368 -3.44 -19.86 4.18
N GLY A 369 -3.57 -21.05 3.58
CA GLY A 369 -4.36 -21.27 2.36
C GLY A 369 -5.88 -21.05 2.49
N VAL A 370 -6.35 -20.47 3.59
CA VAL A 370 -7.74 -20.04 3.82
C VAL A 370 -8.24 -19.14 2.68
N TYR A 371 -7.40 -18.23 2.17
CA TYR A 371 -7.79 -17.31 1.09
C TYR A 371 -7.74 -17.91 -0.33
N VAL A 372 -7.30 -19.17 -0.49
CA VAL A 372 -7.24 -19.84 -1.82
C VAL A 372 -8.63 -19.96 -2.44
N CYS A 373 -9.65 -20.32 -1.66
CA CYS A 373 -11.03 -20.39 -2.13
C CYS A 373 -11.53 -19.03 -2.66
N GLY A 374 -11.27 -17.94 -1.91
CA GLY A 374 -11.60 -16.58 -2.31
C GLY A 374 -10.95 -16.19 -3.64
N ALA A 375 -9.64 -16.44 -3.79
CA ALA A 375 -8.92 -16.20 -5.03
C ALA A 375 -9.44 -17.06 -6.21
N ILE A 376 -9.83 -18.32 -5.98
CA ILE A 376 -10.43 -19.20 -6.99
C ILE A 376 -11.77 -18.61 -7.48
N VAL A 377 -12.68 -18.26 -6.56
CA VAL A 377 -13.99 -17.69 -6.91
C VAL A 377 -13.84 -16.30 -7.56
N MET A 378 -12.89 -15.49 -7.10
CA MET A 378 -12.56 -14.21 -7.73
C MET A 378 -12.07 -14.40 -9.18
N GLY A 379 -11.15 -15.34 -9.43
CA GLY A 379 -10.63 -15.65 -10.76
C GLY A 379 -11.73 -16.12 -11.73
N GLN A 380 -12.68 -16.93 -11.25
CA GLN A 380 -13.85 -17.31 -12.02
C GLN A 380 -14.81 -16.14 -12.25
N SER A 381 -15.03 -15.28 -11.25
CA SER A 381 -15.88 -14.10 -11.39
C SER A 381 -15.35 -13.10 -12.44
N ILE A 382 -14.03 -12.91 -12.53
CA ILE A 382 -13.39 -12.12 -13.59
C ILE A 382 -13.64 -12.74 -14.97
N LYS A 383 -13.44 -14.06 -15.12
CA LYS A 383 -13.71 -14.79 -16.37
C LYS A 383 -15.16 -14.67 -16.84
N LEU A 384 -16.12 -14.75 -15.93
CA LEU A 384 -17.55 -14.56 -16.22
C LEU A 384 -17.90 -13.15 -16.70
N THR A 385 -17.00 -12.17 -16.51
CA THR A 385 -17.14 -10.79 -17.02
C THR A 385 -16.35 -10.51 -18.30
N ASP A 386 -15.98 -11.54 -19.07
CA ASP A 386 -15.23 -11.41 -20.34
C ASP A 386 -13.89 -10.63 -20.16
N GLY A 387 -13.25 -10.84 -19.00
CA GLY A 387 -11.94 -10.27 -18.66
C GLY A 387 -10.83 -10.92 -19.48
N LYS A 388 -10.26 -10.17 -20.44
CA LYS A 388 -9.27 -10.67 -21.42
C LYS A 388 -7.80 -10.49 -21.00
N ARG A 389 -7.56 -10.13 -19.74
CA ARG A 389 -6.24 -9.84 -19.19
C ARG A 389 -5.69 -11.06 -18.47
N ASP A 390 -4.37 -11.12 -18.31
CA ASP A 390 -3.73 -12.17 -17.54
C ASP A 390 -4.25 -12.17 -16.09
N LEU A 391 -4.44 -13.34 -15.50
CA LEU A 391 -4.64 -13.49 -14.05
C LEU A 391 -3.30 -13.92 -13.44
N ILE A 392 -2.75 -13.15 -12.50
CA ILE A 392 -1.52 -13.51 -11.78
C ILE A 392 -1.70 -13.51 -10.26
N ALA A 393 -1.39 -14.64 -9.63
CA ALA A 393 -1.43 -14.80 -8.17
C ALA A 393 -0.01 -14.88 -7.62
N LEU A 394 0.35 -13.91 -6.78
CA LEU A 394 1.55 -13.97 -5.95
C LEU A 394 1.29 -14.98 -4.82
N VAL A 395 2.07 -16.07 -4.73
CA VAL A 395 1.87 -17.16 -3.76
C VAL A 395 3.12 -17.40 -2.93
N ASP A 396 2.96 -17.66 -1.64
CA ASP A 396 4.08 -18.06 -0.77
C ASP A 396 4.24 -19.60 -0.68
N ALA A 397 5.29 -20.03 0.01
CA ALA A 397 5.57 -21.44 0.27
C ALA A 397 4.56 -22.16 1.18
N GLY A 398 3.59 -21.45 1.77
CA GLY A 398 2.49 -22.01 2.55
C GLY A 398 1.32 -22.52 1.68
N ILE A 399 1.22 -22.10 0.42
CA ILE A 399 0.18 -22.55 -0.51
C ILE A 399 0.55 -23.94 -1.06
N THR A 400 -0.22 -24.96 -0.70
CA THR A 400 0.06 -26.38 -1.00
C THR A 400 -0.02 -26.71 -2.49
N LEU A 401 0.62 -27.81 -2.93
CA LEU A 401 0.56 -28.26 -4.32
C LEU A 401 -0.87 -28.51 -4.84
N GLN A 402 -1.78 -28.98 -3.97
CA GLN A 402 -3.19 -29.15 -4.34
C GLN A 402 -3.85 -27.78 -4.58
N GLN A 403 -3.68 -26.83 -3.65
CA GLN A 403 -4.19 -25.46 -3.77
C GLN A 403 -3.62 -24.71 -4.99
N ARG A 404 -2.34 -24.92 -5.33
CA ARG A 404 -1.69 -24.38 -6.53
C ARG A 404 -2.39 -24.87 -7.81
N LYS A 405 -2.63 -26.17 -7.93
CA LYS A 405 -3.42 -26.74 -9.05
C LYS A 405 -4.84 -26.16 -9.14
N GLY A 406 -5.50 -25.93 -7.99
CA GLY A 406 -6.80 -25.28 -7.94
C GLY A 406 -6.79 -23.83 -8.47
N LEU A 407 -5.76 -23.06 -8.12
CA LEU A 407 -5.55 -21.71 -8.63
C LEU A 407 -5.23 -21.71 -10.14
N GLU A 408 -4.38 -22.62 -10.60
CA GLU A 408 -4.03 -22.78 -12.03
C GLU A 408 -5.26 -23.17 -12.86
N LEU A 409 -6.09 -24.11 -12.37
CA LEU A 409 -7.36 -24.49 -12.98
C LEU A 409 -8.38 -23.33 -12.96
N ALA A 410 -8.39 -22.52 -11.90
CA ALA A 410 -9.15 -21.27 -11.85
C ALA A 410 -8.61 -20.21 -12.83
N GLY A 411 -7.42 -20.40 -13.40
CA GLY A 411 -6.81 -19.57 -14.46
C GLY A 411 -5.66 -18.68 -14.00
N TRP A 412 -5.25 -18.75 -12.73
CA TRP A 412 -4.16 -17.95 -12.19
C TRP A 412 -2.80 -18.49 -12.65
N LYS A 413 -2.01 -17.63 -13.30
CA LYS A 413 -0.57 -17.83 -13.43
C LYS A 413 0.04 -17.61 -12.04
N LEU A 414 0.79 -18.59 -11.54
CA LEU A 414 1.41 -18.49 -10.22
C LEU A 414 2.77 -17.81 -10.30
N HIS A 415 3.10 -17.01 -9.29
CA HIS A 415 4.42 -16.41 -9.12
C HIS A 415 4.83 -16.52 -7.65
N ASP A 416 5.87 -17.30 -7.39
CA ASP A 416 6.37 -17.55 -6.05
C ASP A 416 7.02 -16.32 -5.42
N ILE A 417 6.66 -16.03 -4.17
CA ILE A 417 7.18 -14.91 -3.39
C ILE A 417 7.67 -15.33 -2.01
N GLU A 418 8.77 -14.72 -1.57
CA GLU A 418 9.12 -14.67 -0.14
C GLU A 418 8.27 -13.58 0.54
N ARG A 419 7.60 -13.96 1.63
CA ARG A 419 6.80 -13.02 2.45
C ARG A 419 7.66 -11.91 3.06
N ILE A 420 7.09 -10.71 3.13
CA ILE A 420 7.71 -9.55 3.78
C ILE A 420 7.04 -9.35 5.13
N LYS A 421 7.80 -9.53 6.21
CA LYS A 421 7.29 -9.27 7.56
C LYS A 421 7.21 -7.77 7.81
N ASN A 422 6.06 -7.31 8.31
CA ASN A 422 5.90 -5.98 8.87
C ASN A 422 6.76 -5.84 10.16
N PRO A 423 7.81 -5.00 10.20
CA PRO A 423 8.72 -4.92 11.33
C PRO A 423 8.07 -4.29 12.59
N LYS A 424 6.90 -3.66 12.43
CA LYS A 424 6.11 -3.03 13.50
C LYS A 424 4.96 -3.91 13.99
N SER A 425 4.76 -5.09 13.38
CA SER A 425 3.79 -6.08 13.84
C SER A 425 4.25 -6.79 15.12
N ALA A 426 3.31 -7.09 16.02
CA ALA A 426 3.55 -8.07 17.07
C ALA A 426 3.71 -9.48 16.47
N ASN A 427 4.49 -10.34 17.10
CA ASN A 427 4.65 -11.72 16.64
C ASN A 427 3.30 -12.47 16.62
N LEU A 428 3.05 -13.22 15.56
CA LEU A 428 1.86 -14.06 15.35
C LEU A 428 0.52 -13.30 15.20
N THR A 429 0.53 -12.03 14.79
CA THR A 429 -0.69 -11.39 14.25
C THR A 429 -0.88 -11.73 12.77
N TYR A 430 -2.13 -11.80 12.31
CA TYR A 430 -2.46 -11.97 10.88
C TYR A 430 -1.80 -10.87 10.01
N ASN A 431 -1.92 -9.61 10.44
CA ASN A 431 -1.35 -8.43 9.76
C ASN A 431 0.20 -8.39 9.74
N ALA A 432 0.90 -9.41 10.28
CA ALA A 432 2.35 -9.48 10.26
C ALA A 432 2.95 -9.68 8.86
N TRP A 433 2.19 -10.19 7.90
CA TRP A 433 2.68 -10.52 6.55
C TRP A 433 2.12 -9.64 5.42
N ASN A 434 1.21 -8.70 5.71
CA ASN A 434 0.56 -7.88 4.67
C ASN A 434 1.54 -7.04 3.83
N TYR A 435 2.71 -6.70 4.37
CA TYR A 435 3.73 -5.98 3.60
C TYR A 435 4.26 -6.80 2.42
N SER A 436 3.95 -8.10 2.34
CA SER A 436 4.14 -8.92 1.13
C SER A 436 3.44 -8.33 -0.09
N LYS A 437 2.37 -7.53 0.08
CA LYS A 437 1.68 -6.77 -0.96
C LYS A 437 2.61 -5.81 -1.72
N PHE A 438 3.77 -5.44 -1.16
CA PHE A 438 4.80 -4.68 -1.88
C PHE A 438 5.40 -5.45 -3.06
N ARG A 439 5.38 -6.80 -3.04
CA ARG A 439 5.84 -7.66 -4.15
C ARG A 439 5.10 -7.39 -5.46
N LEU A 440 3.91 -6.79 -5.43
CA LEU A 440 3.17 -6.35 -6.62
C LEU A 440 4.01 -5.42 -7.53
N TRP A 441 4.89 -4.59 -6.96
CA TRP A 441 5.77 -3.73 -7.75
C TRP A 441 6.92 -4.49 -8.44
N GLN A 442 7.17 -5.76 -8.11
CA GLN A 442 8.16 -6.58 -8.80
C GLN A 442 7.64 -7.25 -10.08
N LEU A 443 6.32 -7.15 -10.36
CA LEU A 443 5.64 -7.72 -11.52
C LEU A 443 5.93 -7.00 -12.86
N THR A 444 7.21 -6.70 -13.09
CA THR A 444 7.77 -5.92 -14.22
C THR A 444 7.69 -6.62 -15.59
N GLN A 445 7.23 -7.87 -15.64
CA GLN A 445 6.75 -8.50 -16.87
C GLN A 445 5.44 -7.89 -17.39
N TYR A 446 4.74 -7.09 -16.58
CA TYR A 446 3.58 -6.29 -16.96
C TYR A 446 3.91 -4.80 -16.99
N ASP A 447 3.27 -4.06 -17.90
CA ASP A 447 3.31 -2.60 -17.97
C ASP A 447 2.38 -1.96 -16.93
N LYS A 448 1.31 -2.68 -16.55
CA LYS A 448 0.33 -2.27 -15.55
C LYS A 448 -0.43 -3.47 -15.00
N ILE A 449 -0.80 -3.41 -13.72
CA ILE A 449 -1.69 -4.38 -13.08
C ILE A 449 -2.87 -3.69 -12.40
N VAL A 450 -4.01 -4.37 -12.38
CA VAL A 450 -5.13 -4.06 -11.47
C VAL A 450 -5.06 -5.07 -10.34
N PHE A 451 -4.63 -4.63 -9.17
CA PHE A 451 -4.62 -5.45 -7.98
C PHE A 451 -6.03 -5.58 -7.39
N ILE A 452 -6.37 -6.77 -6.93
CA ILE A 452 -7.60 -7.09 -6.19
C ILE A 452 -7.26 -8.04 -5.02
N ASP A 453 -7.63 -7.69 -3.79
CA ASP A 453 -7.50 -8.58 -2.62
C ASP A 453 -8.44 -9.81 -2.75
N ALA A 454 -8.06 -10.94 -2.16
CA ALA A 454 -8.69 -12.24 -2.42
C ALA A 454 -10.09 -12.45 -1.77
N ASP A 455 -10.63 -11.43 -1.10
CA ASP A 455 -11.99 -11.38 -0.52
C ASP A 455 -12.94 -10.42 -1.25
N LEU A 456 -12.65 -10.14 -2.52
CA LEU A 456 -13.53 -9.40 -3.42
C LEU A 456 -14.15 -10.30 -4.50
N LEU A 457 -15.38 -9.98 -4.90
CA LEU A 457 -16.13 -10.66 -5.96
C LEU A 457 -16.41 -9.68 -7.10
N VAL A 458 -15.89 -9.97 -8.30
CA VAL A 458 -16.09 -9.14 -9.49
C VAL A 458 -17.43 -9.50 -10.14
N LEU A 459 -18.27 -8.49 -10.39
CA LEU A 459 -19.63 -8.63 -10.93
C LEU A 459 -19.78 -7.97 -12.31
N GLN A 460 -18.89 -7.05 -12.68
CA GLN A 460 -18.82 -6.46 -14.02
C GLN A 460 -17.36 -6.29 -14.45
N ASN A 461 -17.13 -6.23 -15.75
CA ASN A 461 -15.82 -6.09 -16.36
C ASN A 461 -15.09 -4.83 -15.84
N LEU A 462 -13.84 -5.00 -15.40
CA LEU A 462 -13.00 -3.94 -14.82
C LEU A 462 -11.99 -3.34 -15.81
N ASP A 463 -12.09 -3.65 -17.10
CA ASP A 463 -11.03 -3.39 -18.08
C ASP A 463 -10.68 -1.91 -18.24
N ALA A 464 -11.63 -1.01 -17.93
CA ALA A 464 -11.49 0.44 -17.87
C ALA A 464 -10.41 0.94 -16.89
N LEU A 465 -10.09 0.18 -15.84
CA LEU A 465 -9.09 0.56 -14.84
C LEU A 465 -7.67 0.61 -15.42
N PHE A 466 -7.37 -0.16 -16.46
CA PHE A 466 -6.04 -0.22 -17.06
C PHE A 466 -5.67 1.05 -17.86
N ASP A 467 -6.64 1.90 -18.23
CA ASP A 467 -6.33 3.23 -18.78
C ASP A 467 -6.03 4.28 -17.69
N MET A 468 -6.30 3.99 -16.41
CA MET A 468 -6.06 4.94 -15.31
C MET A 468 -4.60 4.87 -14.82
N PRO A 469 -4.00 5.97 -14.32
CA PRO A 469 -2.62 5.97 -13.86
C PRO A 469 -2.48 5.35 -12.46
N GLN A 470 -1.26 4.95 -12.10
CA GLN A 470 -0.92 4.75 -10.70
C GLN A 470 -1.07 6.06 -9.89
N LEU A 471 -1.41 6.07 -8.60
CA LEU A 471 -2.21 5.07 -7.92
C LEU A 471 -3.68 5.49 -8.05
N SER A 472 -4.51 4.64 -8.66
CA SER A 472 -5.96 4.83 -8.72
C SER A 472 -6.65 3.77 -7.87
N ALA A 473 -7.55 4.20 -6.98
CA ALA A 473 -8.19 3.36 -5.96
C ALA A 473 -9.52 4.01 -5.49
N THR A 474 -10.33 3.30 -4.71
CA THR A 474 -11.54 3.88 -4.11
C THR A 474 -11.22 4.65 -2.84
N GLY A 475 -12.06 5.64 -2.51
CA GLY A 475 -11.93 6.39 -1.26
C GLY A 475 -12.21 5.54 -0.02
N ASN A 476 -11.57 5.94 1.08
CA ASN A 476 -11.78 5.46 2.45
C ASN A 476 -11.86 6.70 3.37
N ASN A 477 -12.00 6.53 4.69
CA ASN A 477 -12.15 7.67 5.61
C ASN A 477 -11.00 8.69 5.51
N LYS A 478 -11.34 9.95 5.78
CA LYS A 478 -10.49 11.14 5.65
C LYS A 478 -9.99 11.26 4.19
N TYR A 479 -8.73 11.60 3.99
CA TYR A 479 -8.10 11.83 2.67
C TYR A 479 -7.53 10.57 2.01
N ARG A 480 -7.99 9.38 2.39
CA ARG A 480 -7.32 8.08 2.17
C ARG A 480 -8.01 7.23 1.12
N PHE A 481 -7.29 6.24 0.60
CA PHE A 481 -7.83 5.18 -0.25
C PHE A 481 -7.89 3.83 0.47
N ASN A 482 -8.83 2.98 0.04
CA ASN A 482 -8.84 1.56 0.41
C ASN A 482 -7.99 0.76 -0.60
N SER A 483 -7.25 -0.22 -0.11
CA SER A 483 -6.25 -0.99 -0.86
C SER A 483 -6.78 -2.29 -1.50
N GLY A 484 -8.08 -2.59 -1.30
CA GLY A 484 -8.77 -3.75 -1.85
C GLY A 484 -8.77 -3.80 -3.38
N VAL A 485 -8.77 -2.64 -4.04
CA VAL A 485 -8.58 -2.49 -5.49
C VAL A 485 -7.64 -1.33 -5.78
N MET A 486 -6.53 -1.61 -6.50
CA MET A 486 -5.51 -0.60 -6.82
C MET A 486 -4.95 -0.77 -8.24
N VAL A 487 -4.84 0.33 -8.98
CA VAL A 487 -4.11 0.38 -10.26
C VAL A 487 -2.65 0.69 -10.01
N ILE A 488 -1.76 -0.24 -10.40
CA ILE A 488 -0.32 -0.22 -10.10
C ILE A 488 0.50 -0.29 -11.40
N GLU A 489 1.60 0.46 -11.45
CA GLU A 489 2.59 0.46 -12.53
C GLU A 489 3.90 -0.16 -11.96
N PRO A 490 4.19 -1.45 -12.23
CA PRO A 490 5.29 -2.16 -11.59
C PRO A 490 6.68 -1.56 -11.84
N SER A 491 7.52 -1.55 -10.80
CA SER A 491 8.90 -1.08 -10.83
C SER A 491 9.68 -1.67 -9.66
N ASN A 492 10.76 -2.40 -9.94
CA ASN A 492 11.69 -2.86 -8.91
C ASN A 492 12.25 -1.68 -8.10
N CYS A 493 12.53 -0.53 -8.71
CA CYS A 493 13.00 0.65 -7.98
C CYS A 493 11.90 1.32 -7.11
N THR A 494 10.61 1.08 -7.39
CA THR A 494 9.54 1.40 -6.42
C THR A 494 9.48 0.37 -5.29
N PHE A 495 9.62 -0.93 -5.59
CA PHE A 495 9.75 -1.97 -4.57
C PHE A 495 10.92 -1.71 -3.60
N ASP A 496 12.10 -1.41 -4.12
CA ASP A 496 13.30 -1.11 -3.34
C ASP A 496 13.08 0.08 -2.39
N LEU A 497 12.32 1.10 -2.83
CA LEU A 497 11.95 2.24 -2.00
C LEU A 497 10.95 1.86 -0.90
N LEU A 498 9.94 1.06 -1.19
CA LEU A 498 9.01 0.53 -0.18
C LEU A 498 9.79 -0.26 0.90
N MET A 499 10.76 -1.06 0.48
CA MET A 499 11.63 -1.84 1.37
C MET A 499 12.60 -0.97 2.17
N GLN A 500 13.18 0.08 1.58
CA GLN A 500 14.03 1.05 2.30
C GLN A 500 13.22 1.80 3.38
N GLN A 501 11.98 2.17 3.09
CA GLN A 501 11.13 2.95 4.00
C GLN A 501 10.35 2.09 5.02
N ILE A 502 10.52 0.76 5.00
CA ILE A 502 9.76 -0.21 5.81
C ILE A 502 9.81 0.04 7.32
N ASN A 503 10.95 0.55 7.82
CA ASN A 503 11.17 0.86 9.23
C ASN A 503 10.77 2.29 9.60
N ASP A 504 10.83 3.23 8.65
CA ASP A 504 10.63 4.66 8.92
C ASP A 504 9.14 5.04 8.85
N VAL A 505 8.46 4.67 7.77
CA VAL A 505 7.06 5.04 7.55
C VAL A 505 6.16 4.39 8.60
N LYS A 506 5.37 5.22 9.28
CA LYS A 506 4.36 4.76 10.25
C LYS A 506 3.03 4.55 9.54
N SER A 507 2.68 3.30 9.27
CA SER A 507 1.32 2.94 8.85
C SER A 507 0.30 3.41 9.90
N TYR A 508 -0.83 3.98 9.45
CA TYR A 508 -1.85 4.51 10.35
C TYR A 508 -2.71 3.43 11.03
N ASN A 509 -2.90 2.27 10.36
CA ASN A 509 -3.66 1.10 10.83
C ASN A 509 -2.77 -0.14 11.01
N GLY A 510 -1.47 0.07 11.20
CA GLY A 510 -0.44 -0.97 11.26
C GLY A 510 -0.17 -1.74 9.96
N GLY A 511 -1.17 -1.93 9.10
CA GLY A 511 -1.15 -2.75 7.89
C GLY A 511 -0.56 -2.08 6.65
N ASP A 512 -0.63 -2.80 5.53
CA ASP A 512 -0.18 -2.39 4.21
C ASP A 512 -0.88 -1.12 3.70
N GLN A 513 -2.21 -1.04 3.85
CA GLN A 513 -2.99 0.10 3.40
C GLN A 513 -2.53 1.42 4.03
N GLY A 514 -2.28 1.41 5.34
CA GLY A 514 -1.79 2.58 6.05
C GLY A 514 -0.34 2.93 5.72
N PHE A 515 0.48 1.98 5.26
CA PHE A 515 1.81 2.26 4.73
C PHE A 515 1.69 2.93 3.35
N LEU A 516 0.91 2.33 2.44
CA LEU A 516 0.73 2.81 1.07
C LEU A 516 0.07 4.21 1.03
N ASN A 517 -0.83 4.52 1.97
CA ASN A 517 -1.44 5.85 2.09
C ASN A 517 -0.46 6.97 2.50
N GLU A 518 0.70 6.65 3.11
CA GLU A 518 1.78 7.61 3.37
C GLU A 518 2.76 7.72 2.18
N ILE A 519 2.96 6.64 1.44
CA ILE A 519 3.84 6.57 0.25
C ILE A 519 3.19 7.25 -0.98
N PHE A 520 1.90 7.06 -1.17
CA PHE A 520 1.11 7.58 -2.30
C PHE A 520 0.04 8.59 -1.83
N PRO A 521 0.44 9.76 -1.28
CA PRO A 521 -0.52 10.78 -0.86
C PRO A 521 -1.23 11.43 -2.05
N TRP A 522 -0.60 11.46 -3.23
CA TRP A 522 -1.24 11.89 -4.47
C TRP A 522 -1.85 10.65 -5.15
N TRP A 523 -3.18 10.53 -5.13
CA TRP A 523 -3.92 9.36 -5.64
C TRP A 523 -5.24 9.80 -6.28
N HIS A 524 -5.82 8.94 -7.13
CA HIS A 524 -6.98 9.29 -7.96
C HIS A 524 -8.19 8.39 -7.64
N ARG A 525 -9.37 9.01 -7.42
CA ARG A 525 -10.58 8.31 -6.97
C ARG A 525 -11.30 7.62 -8.13
N ILE A 526 -11.41 6.30 -8.05
CA ILE A 526 -12.35 5.49 -8.86
C ILE A 526 -13.68 5.35 -8.09
N PRO A 527 -14.82 5.09 -8.77
CA PRO A 527 -16.11 4.95 -8.10
C PRO A 527 -16.16 3.80 -7.07
N LYS A 528 -16.80 4.04 -5.92
CA LYS A 528 -17.10 3.07 -4.84
C LYS A 528 -17.71 1.76 -5.33
N ARG A 529 -18.46 1.78 -6.44
CA ARG A 529 -19.01 0.58 -7.09
C ARG A 529 -17.94 -0.41 -7.56
N MET A 530 -16.69 0.02 -7.72
CA MET A 530 -15.52 -0.81 -8.09
C MET A 530 -14.80 -1.42 -6.88
N ASN A 531 -15.24 -1.16 -5.66
CA ASN A 531 -14.74 -1.77 -4.42
C ASN A 531 -15.79 -1.54 -3.31
N TYR A 532 -16.99 -2.13 -3.49
CA TYR A 532 -18.15 -1.79 -2.67
C TYR A 532 -18.19 -2.64 -1.40
N LEU A 533 -17.94 -1.99 -0.26
CA LEU A 533 -17.79 -2.67 1.04
C LEU A 533 -19.10 -3.30 1.54
N LYS A 534 -19.04 -4.58 1.92
CA LYS A 534 -20.05 -5.29 2.73
C LYS A 534 -19.99 -4.80 4.19
N TYR A 535 -20.32 -3.52 4.37
CA TYR A 535 -20.34 -2.79 5.63
C TYR A 535 -21.67 -2.02 5.74
N ILE A 536 -22.23 -1.90 6.94
CA ILE A 536 -23.41 -1.10 7.28
C ILE A 536 -22.96 0.01 8.25
N TRP A 537 -23.02 1.26 7.81
CA TRP A 537 -22.55 2.44 8.54
C TRP A 537 -23.47 2.86 9.69
N ALA A 538 -24.77 2.63 9.54
CA ALA A 538 -25.78 2.94 10.54
C ALA A 538 -25.51 2.16 11.85
N PRO A 539 -25.34 2.87 13.00
CA PRO A 539 -25.22 2.25 14.31
C PRO A 539 -26.26 1.16 14.56
N ILE A 540 -25.88 0.09 15.26
CA ILE A 540 -26.78 -1.03 15.57
C ILE A 540 -28.07 -0.54 16.28
N ASN A 541 -27.96 0.56 17.05
CA ASN A 541 -29.06 1.16 17.81
C ASN A 541 -29.95 2.13 17.00
N SER A 542 -29.60 2.53 15.76
CA SER A 542 -30.42 3.45 14.94
C SER A 542 -31.33 2.69 13.97
N THR A 543 -32.32 2.00 14.53
CA THR A 543 -33.13 0.97 13.85
C THR A 543 -33.65 1.36 12.46
N GLU A 544 -34.16 2.58 12.27
CA GLU A 544 -34.76 2.99 10.99
C GLU A 544 -33.74 3.39 9.93
N GLU A 545 -32.71 4.15 10.31
CA GLU A 545 -31.54 4.46 9.47
C GLU A 545 -30.86 3.17 9.00
N ARG A 546 -30.70 2.21 9.92
CA ARG A 546 -30.12 0.90 9.66
C ARG A 546 -30.98 0.03 8.75
N ARG A 547 -32.31 0.03 8.91
CA ARG A 547 -33.24 -0.63 7.96
C ARG A 547 -33.12 -0.05 6.56
N GLN A 548 -33.10 1.27 6.43
CA GLN A 548 -32.97 1.93 5.14
C GLN A 548 -31.64 1.56 4.45
N GLU A 549 -30.51 1.70 5.15
CA GLU A 549 -29.19 1.38 4.57
C GLU A 549 -29.08 -0.10 4.17
N VAL A 550 -29.61 -1.02 4.99
CA VAL A 550 -29.66 -2.46 4.67
C VAL A 550 -30.52 -2.73 3.43
N ALA A 551 -31.67 -2.07 3.30
CA ALA A 551 -32.54 -2.21 2.12
C ALA A 551 -31.86 -1.67 0.85
N GLU A 552 -31.21 -0.50 0.91
CA GLU A 552 -30.45 0.08 -0.20
C GLU A 552 -29.28 -0.80 -0.62
N LYS A 553 -28.52 -1.33 0.35
CA LYS A 553 -27.39 -2.24 0.11
C LYS A 553 -27.82 -3.57 -0.48
N ASN A 554 -28.84 -4.21 0.09
CA ASN A 554 -29.37 -5.47 -0.43
C ASN A 554 -29.93 -5.29 -1.84
N SER A 555 -30.55 -4.14 -2.16
CA SER A 555 -30.95 -3.80 -3.53
C SER A 555 -29.77 -3.77 -4.52
N LEU A 556 -28.64 -3.18 -4.12
CA LEU A 556 -27.41 -3.17 -4.93
C LEU A 556 -26.75 -4.55 -5.06
N PHE A 557 -26.79 -5.39 -4.01
CA PHE A 557 -26.22 -6.75 -4.03
C PHE A 557 -27.05 -7.75 -4.85
N GLN A 558 -28.38 -7.67 -4.81
CA GLN A 558 -29.27 -8.59 -5.53
C GLN A 558 -29.42 -8.27 -7.02
N ALA A 559 -29.12 -7.04 -7.45
CA ALA A 559 -29.40 -6.55 -8.80
C ALA A 559 -28.93 -7.50 -9.92
N ASP A 560 -29.80 -7.79 -10.88
CA ASP A 560 -29.48 -8.51 -12.12
C ASP A 560 -30.13 -7.75 -13.30
N PRO A 561 -29.35 -7.21 -14.27
CA PRO A 561 -27.89 -7.20 -14.30
C PRO A 561 -27.26 -6.44 -13.11
N PRO A 562 -26.04 -6.82 -12.68
CA PRO A 562 -25.39 -6.22 -11.51
C PRO A 562 -25.15 -4.72 -11.66
N LEU A 563 -25.48 -3.96 -10.61
CA LEU A 563 -25.25 -2.52 -10.51
C LEU A 563 -23.88 -2.17 -9.90
N LEU A 564 -23.27 -3.11 -9.19
CA LEU A 564 -21.92 -3.00 -8.65
C LEU A 564 -20.91 -3.64 -9.60
N PHE A 565 -19.68 -3.17 -9.62
CA PHE A 565 -18.57 -3.79 -10.35
C PHE A 565 -17.83 -4.80 -9.47
N VAL A 566 -17.67 -4.51 -8.17
CA VAL A 566 -17.02 -5.40 -7.21
C VAL A 566 -17.68 -5.28 -5.84
N VAL A 567 -17.91 -6.41 -5.17
CA VAL A 567 -18.31 -6.49 -3.74
C VAL A 567 -17.11 -6.93 -2.91
N HIS A 568 -16.84 -6.25 -1.80
CA HIS A 568 -15.73 -6.53 -0.89
C HIS A 568 -16.26 -7.09 0.43
N TYR A 569 -15.91 -8.34 0.74
CA TYR A 569 -16.48 -9.11 1.85
C TYR A 569 -15.72 -8.86 3.16
N LEU A 570 -16.03 -7.74 3.81
CA LEU A 570 -15.60 -7.46 5.19
C LEU A 570 -16.24 -8.42 6.20
N GLY A 571 -15.65 -8.50 7.40
CA GLY A 571 -16.02 -9.48 8.44
C GLY A 571 -15.63 -10.92 8.09
N THR A 572 -16.38 -11.90 8.62
CA THR A 572 -16.21 -13.33 8.31
C THR A 572 -16.47 -13.58 6.82
N LYS A 573 -15.56 -14.28 6.15
CA LYS A 573 -15.57 -14.46 4.69
C LYS A 573 -16.56 -15.58 4.28
N PRO A 574 -17.24 -15.48 3.12
CA PRO A 574 -18.31 -16.42 2.74
C PRO A 574 -17.92 -17.91 2.80
N TRP A 575 -16.71 -18.24 2.36
CA TRP A 575 -16.22 -19.62 2.36
C TRP A 575 -15.84 -20.15 3.75
N THR A 576 -15.47 -19.28 4.69
CA THR A 576 -15.23 -19.66 6.11
C THR A 576 -16.53 -19.76 6.93
N CYS A 577 -17.66 -19.44 6.31
CA CYS A 577 -18.98 -19.35 6.90
C CYS A 577 -19.86 -20.57 6.53
N PHE A 578 -21.07 -20.70 7.07
CA PHE A 578 -22.05 -21.67 6.52
C PHE A 578 -22.52 -21.22 5.13
N ARG A 579 -22.92 -22.15 4.25
CA ARG A 579 -23.52 -21.81 2.95
C ARG A 579 -24.94 -21.24 3.08
N ASP A 580 -25.70 -21.66 4.10
CA ASP A 580 -27.13 -21.37 4.24
C ASP A 580 -27.48 -19.89 4.51
N TYR A 581 -26.63 -19.17 5.25
CA TYR A 581 -26.83 -17.77 5.62
C TYR A 581 -25.52 -17.08 6.01
N ASP A 582 -25.51 -15.75 6.09
CA ASP A 582 -24.34 -14.98 6.50
C ASP A 582 -24.14 -15.05 8.03
N CYS A 583 -23.38 -16.05 8.48
CA CYS A 583 -22.97 -16.26 9.87
C CYS A 583 -22.27 -15.07 10.55
N ASN A 584 -22.00 -13.94 9.88
CA ASN A 584 -21.74 -12.67 10.57
C ASN A 584 -22.94 -12.28 11.48
N TRP A 585 -24.17 -12.76 11.22
CA TRP A 585 -25.30 -12.67 12.15
C TRP A 585 -25.09 -13.40 13.49
N ASN A 586 -24.21 -14.40 13.57
CA ASN A 586 -23.95 -15.15 14.82
C ASN A 586 -23.12 -14.36 15.86
N THR A 587 -22.69 -13.14 15.56
CA THR A 587 -21.86 -12.33 16.47
C THR A 587 -22.27 -10.87 16.38
N PHE A 588 -22.72 -10.29 17.49
CA PHE A 588 -23.20 -8.90 17.56
C PHE A 588 -22.23 -7.88 16.92
N GLU A 589 -20.94 -7.96 17.25
CA GLU A 589 -19.91 -7.08 16.66
C GLU A 589 -19.72 -7.29 15.15
N ALA A 590 -20.15 -8.42 14.59
CA ALA A 590 -20.10 -8.70 13.16
C ALA A 590 -21.39 -8.33 12.41
N HIS A 591 -22.46 -7.91 13.10
CA HIS A 591 -23.72 -7.46 12.48
C HIS A 591 -23.54 -6.27 11.53
N LYS A 592 -22.48 -5.46 11.69
CA LYS A 592 -22.08 -4.42 10.72
C LYS A 592 -21.65 -4.96 9.36
N TYR A 593 -21.36 -6.26 9.24
CA TYR A 593 -20.94 -6.91 8.00
C TYR A 593 -22.00 -7.85 7.41
N ALA A 594 -23.09 -8.16 8.12
CA ALA A 594 -23.99 -9.24 7.73
C ALA A 594 -24.92 -8.85 6.55
N SER A 595 -24.94 -9.67 5.50
CA SER A 595 -25.94 -9.60 4.41
C SER A 595 -26.01 -10.94 3.67
N ASP A 596 -27.11 -11.66 3.86
CA ASP A 596 -27.40 -12.96 3.22
C ASP A 596 -27.55 -12.81 1.71
N ILE A 597 -27.96 -11.63 1.24
CA ILE A 597 -28.03 -11.28 -0.18
C ILE A 597 -26.62 -11.18 -0.78
N ALA A 598 -25.68 -10.50 -0.10
CA ALA A 598 -24.29 -10.47 -0.55
C ALA A 598 -23.64 -11.86 -0.47
N HIS A 599 -23.95 -12.63 0.59
CA HIS A 599 -23.45 -13.98 0.80
C HIS A 599 -23.94 -14.95 -0.30
N ALA A 600 -25.24 -14.98 -0.58
CA ALA A 600 -25.84 -15.75 -1.67
C ALA A 600 -25.31 -15.31 -3.04
N ARG A 601 -24.96 -14.03 -3.23
CA ARG A 601 -24.31 -13.55 -4.47
C ARG A 601 -22.92 -14.14 -4.67
N TRP A 602 -22.17 -14.40 -3.60
CA TRP A 602 -20.89 -15.12 -3.65
C TRP A 602 -21.10 -16.60 -3.97
N TRP A 603 -22.05 -17.26 -3.29
CA TRP A 603 -22.38 -18.67 -3.56
C TRP A 603 -22.91 -18.91 -4.98
N LYS A 604 -23.66 -17.97 -5.57
CA LYS A 604 -24.08 -18.02 -7.00
C LYS A 604 -22.90 -18.16 -7.96
N VAL A 605 -21.71 -17.65 -7.62
CA VAL A 605 -20.49 -17.85 -8.42
C VAL A 605 -19.80 -19.16 -8.06
N HIS A 606 -19.62 -19.46 -6.77
CA HIS A 606 -19.05 -20.74 -6.31
C HIS A 606 -19.74 -21.95 -6.94
N ASP A 607 -21.07 -21.98 -6.88
CA ASP A 607 -21.90 -23.11 -7.34
C ASP A 607 -21.96 -23.22 -8.87
N SER A 608 -21.39 -22.25 -9.61
CA SER A 608 -21.19 -22.30 -11.06
C SER A 608 -19.80 -22.82 -11.47
N MET A 609 -18.91 -23.08 -10.50
CA MET A 609 -17.58 -23.64 -10.74
C MET A 609 -17.62 -25.17 -10.85
N LEU A 610 -16.60 -25.74 -11.50
CA LEU A 610 -16.33 -27.19 -11.49
C LEU A 610 -16.14 -27.72 -10.05
N GLU A 611 -16.52 -28.97 -9.80
CA GLU A 611 -16.40 -29.60 -8.47
C GLU A 611 -14.94 -29.64 -7.98
N GLU A 612 -13.98 -29.81 -8.90
CA GLU A 612 -12.54 -29.78 -8.62
C GLU A 612 -12.04 -28.40 -8.19
N LEU A 613 -12.84 -27.34 -8.36
CA LEU A 613 -12.61 -26.02 -7.76
C LEU A 613 -13.34 -25.85 -6.44
N GLN A 614 -14.59 -26.34 -6.34
CA GLN A 614 -15.39 -26.26 -5.11
C GLN A 614 -14.75 -27.00 -3.93
N GLN A 615 -14.01 -28.10 -4.16
CA GLN A 615 -13.25 -28.81 -3.12
C GLN A 615 -12.23 -27.91 -2.36
N HIS A 616 -11.77 -26.81 -2.96
CA HIS A 616 -10.85 -25.87 -2.30
C HIS A 616 -11.55 -24.96 -1.27
N CYS A 617 -12.88 -25.01 -1.20
CA CYS A 617 -13.73 -24.22 -0.32
C CYS A 617 -14.29 -25.04 0.86
N LEU A 618 -13.74 -26.22 1.13
CA LEU A 618 -14.11 -27.07 2.28
C LEU A 618 -13.72 -26.44 3.63
N LEU A 619 -14.53 -26.71 4.66
CA LEU A 619 -14.31 -26.26 6.03
C LEU A 619 -13.39 -27.22 6.79
N SER A 620 -12.39 -26.68 7.50
CA SER A 620 -11.61 -27.46 8.48
C SER A 620 -12.50 -27.90 9.65
N THR A 621 -12.15 -29.01 10.30
CA THR A 621 -12.89 -29.59 11.42
C THR A 621 -12.99 -28.59 12.58
N GLN A 622 -11.94 -27.78 12.78
CA GLN A 622 -11.95 -26.68 13.74
C GLN A 622 -12.93 -25.56 13.35
N GLN A 623 -13.06 -25.22 12.06
CA GLN A 623 -13.98 -24.17 11.61
C GLN A 623 -15.45 -24.64 11.69
N LYS A 624 -15.75 -25.90 11.37
CA LYS A 624 -17.08 -26.50 11.59
C LYS A 624 -17.51 -26.35 13.06
N ALA A 625 -16.61 -26.71 13.98
CA ALA A 625 -16.82 -26.59 15.42
C ALA A 625 -16.81 -25.14 15.95
N ALA A 626 -16.30 -24.17 15.19
CA ALA A 626 -16.41 -22.75 15.52
C ALA A 626 -17.80 -22.22 15.12
N LEU A 627 -18.23 -22.44 13.87
CA LEU A 627 -19.50 -21.94 13.35
C LEU A 627 -20.73 -22.40 14.17
N GLU A 628 -20.78 -23.68 14.56
CA GLU A 628 -21.85 -24.19 15.43
C GLU A 628 -21.76 -23.65 16.87
N LEU A 629 -20.55 -23.44 17.39
CA LEU A 629 -20.37 -22.83 18.72
C LEU A 629 -20.82 -21.36 18.73
N ASP A 630 -20.59 -20.63 17.65
CA ASP A 630 -21.04 -19.25 17.50
C ASP A 630 -22.56 -19.18 17.26
N ARG A 631 -23.13 -20.12 16.49
CA ARG A 631 -24.60 -20.28 16.34
C ARG A 631 -25.27 -20.54 17.70
N ARG A 632 -24.71 -21.44 18.53
CA ARG A 632 -25.18 -21.72 19.90
C ARG A 632 -25.08 -20.51 20.83
N GLN A 633 -24.07 -19.65 20.65
CA GLN A 633 -23.95 -18.42 21.44
C GLN A 633 -25.02 -17.39 21.04
N ALA A 634 -25.33 -17.24 19.74
CA ALA A 634 -26.43 -16.40 19.27
C ALA A 634 -27.82 -16.93 19.71
N GLU A 635 -27.99 -18.26 19.76
CA GLU A 635 -29.16 -18.94 20.33
C GLU A 635 -29.30 -18.69 21.84
N ALA A 636 -28.23 -18.91 22.62
CA ALA A 636 -28.22 -18.67 24.07
C ALA A 636 -28.36 -17.18 24.45
N ALA A 637 -27.93 -16.27 23.57
CA ALA A 637 -28.15 -14.83 23.69
C ALA A 637 -29.50 -14.35 23.11
N ASN A 638 -30.28 -15.26 22.50
CA ASN A 638 -31.57 -15.01 21.86
C ASN A 638 -31.55 -13.77 20.93
N TYR A 639 -30.65 -13.76 19.95
CA TYR A 639 -30.57 -12.68 18.96
C TYR A 639 -31.88 -12.56 18.16
N GLU A 640 -32.37 -11.32 17.98
CA GLU A 640 -33.69 -10.99 17.43
C GLU A 640 -33.86 -11.40 15.95
N ASP A 641 -32.77 -11.35 15.19
CA ASP A 641 -32.72 -11.72 13.77
C ASP A 641 -32.98 -13.22 13.51
N GLN A 642 -32.84 -14.06 14.54
CA GLN A 642 -33.16 -15.49 14.52
C GLN A 642 -32.42 -16.35 13.48
N HIS A 643 -31.33 -15.89 12.85
CA HIS A 643 -30.57 -16.72 11.90
C HIS A 643 -30.01 -17.99 12.55
N TRP A 644 -29.79 -17.97 13.87
CA TRP A 644 -29.42 -19.15 14.66
C TRP A 644 -30.45 -20.30 14.61
N ARG A 645 -31.69 -20.04 14.19
CA ARG A 645 -32.77 -21.03 13.97
C ARG A 645 -32.77 -21.66 12.58
N ILE A 646 -31.96 -21.15 11.65
CA ILE A 646 -31.89 -21.69 10.28
C ILE A 646 -31.33 -23.10 10.32
N ASN A 647 -32.04 -24.04 9.69
CA ASN A 647 -31.58 -25.42 9.56
C ASN A 647 -30.40 -25.49 8.58
N ILE A 648 -29.23 -25.90 9.06
CA ILE A 648 -27.99 -25.92 8.27
C ILE A 648 -28.00 -27.10 7.30
N THR A 649 -27.97 -26.82 5.99
CA THR A 649 -27.92 -27.83 4.92
C THR A 649 -26.57 -27.90 4.21
N ASP A 650 -25.62 -27.03 4.56
CA ASP A 650 -24.26 -26.98 4.02
C ASP A 650 -23.58 -28.37 3.94
N PRO A 651 -23.37 -28.92 2.73
CA PRO A 651 -22.83 -30.27 2.56
C PRO A 651 -21.38 -30.38 3.06
N ARG A 652 -20.66 -29.26 3.16
CA ARG A 652 -19.26 -29.23 3.62
C ARG A 652 -19.12 -29.60 5.10
N LEU A 653 -20.21 -29.62 5.87
CA LEU A 653 -20.20 -30.21 7.22
C LEU A 653 -19.95 -31.72 7.18
N GLN A 654 -20.49 -32.43 6.19
CA GLN A 654 -20.34 -33.88 6.04
C GLN A 654 -19.05 -34.28 5.28
N VAL A 655 -18.53 -33.41 4.41
CA VAL A 655 -17.29 -33.67 3.64
C VAL A 655 -16.04 -33.36 4.48
N CYS A 656 -15.04 -34.24 4.44
CA CYS A 656 -13.85 -34.18 5.30
C CYS A 656 -12.55 -34.17 4.48
N ASN A 657 -11.72 -33.14 4.65
CA ASN A 657 -10.38 -33.03 4.05
C ASN A 657 -9.24 -33.29 5.06
N GLU A 658 -9.59 -33.66 6.29
CA GLU A 658 -8.66 -33.86 7.41
C GLU A 658 -8.81 -35.29 7.96
N SER A 659 -7.71 -35.87 8.45
CA SER A 659 -7.68 -37.25 8.99
C SER A 659 -8.49 -37.43 10.29
N PHE A 660 -8.83 -36.34 10.95
CA PHE A 660 -9.79 -36.28 12.06
C PHE A 660 -10.90 -35.31 11.65
N CYS A 661 -12.17 -35.75 11.71
CA CYS A 661 -13.32 -34.94 11.25
C CYS A 661 -14.51 -34.92 12.23
N HIS A 662 -14.35 -35.43 13.45
CA HIS A 662 -15.41 -35.43 14.48
C HIS A 662 -15.53 -34.05 15.16
N TRP A 663 -15.91 -33.04 14.38
CA TRP A 663 -16.02 -31.64 14.84
C TRP A 663 -17.02 -31.50 15.99
N GLU A 664 -18.06 -32.34 16.05
CA GLU A 664 -19.05 -32.37 17.13
C GLU A 664 -18.42 -32.76 18.48
N SER A 665 -17.34 -33.56 18.49
CA SER A 665 -16.64 -33.89 19.73
C SER A 665 -15.82 -32.72 20.28
N MET A 666 -15.46 -31.74 19.43
CA MET A 666 -14.75 -30.51 19.83
C MET A 666 -15.67 -29.51 20.55
N LEU A 667 -16.99 -29.69 20.49
CA LEU A 667 -17.98 -28.91 21.25
C LEU A 667 -18.06 -29.40 22.71
N ARG A 668 -18.03 -30.73 22.91
CA ARG A 668 -18.20 -31.39 24.21
C ARG A 668 -17.15 -31.00 25.27
N SER A 669 -15.98 -30.51 24.85
CA SER A 669 -14.93 -30.01 25.75
C SER A 669 -15.08 -28.52 26.11
N LYS A 670 -15.99 -27.79 25.45
CA LYS A 670 -16.27 -26.36 25.69
C LYS A 670 -17.60 -26.14 26.42
N ASP A 671 -18.55 -27.05 26.27
CA ASP A 671 -19.90 -26.98 26.87
C ASP A 671 -19.94 -27.37 28.37
N GLN A 672 -18.81 -27.67 29.02
CA GLN A 672 -18.79 -27.93 30.46
C GLN A 672 -18.90 -26.63 31.29
N PRO A 673 -19.92 -26.46 32.14
CA PRO A 673 -19.96 -25.36 33.09
C PRO A 673 -18.88 -25.53 34.15
N LYS A 674 -18.24 -24.43 34.56
CA LYS A 674 -17.31 -24.38 35.72
C LYS A 674 -18.06 -24.48 37.05
N ASN A 675 -18.82 -25.55 37.26
CA ASN A 675 -19.47 -25.89 38.54
C ASN A 675 -19.80 -27.39 38.60
N GLN A 676 -18.83 -28.21 39.00
CA GLN A 676 -19.09 -29.50 39.63
C GLN A 676 -18.25 -29.64 40.89
N THR A 677 -18.84 -29.20 42.01
CA THR A 677 -18.38 -29.55 43.36
C THR A 677 -18.48 -31.07 43.51
N GLN A 678 -17.37 -31.76 43.80
CA GLN A 678 -17.40 -33.21 44.05
C GLN A 678 -18.05 -33.51 45.42
N PRO A 679 -19.11 -34.35 45.48
CA PRO A 679 -19.61 -34.88 46.74
C PRO A 679 -18.92 -36.22 47.06
N ALA A 680 -18.03 -36.23 48.05
CA ALA A 680 -17.32 -37.46 48.46
C ALA A 680 -17.10 -37.49 49.98
N ASN A 681 -18.18 -37.68 50.74
CA ASN A 681 -18.10 -37.89 52.18
C ASN A 681 -18.04 -39.41 52.47
N LEU A 682 -16.83 -39.95 52.62
CA LEU A 682 -16.61 -41.36 53.00
C LEU A 682 -15.80 -41.45 54.31
N THR A 683 -16.56 -41.53 55.40
CA THR A 683 -16.27 -42.23 56.67
C THR A 683 -14.79 -42.49 57.04
N ARG A 684 -14.30 -41.73 58.03
CA ARG A 684 -13.17 -42.14 58.88
C ARG A 684 -13.60 -43.25 59.84
N PRO A 685 -12.75 -44.28 60.08
CA PRO A 685 -12.71 -44.98 61.35
C PRO A 685 -11.94 -44.17 62.41
N ALA A 686 -12.25 -44.39 63.69
CA ALA A 686 -11.32 -44.14 64.79
C ALA A 686 -10.21 -45.23 64.76
N GLY A 687 -9.06 -45.11 65.44
CA GLY A 687 -8.55 -44.06 66.32
C GLY A 687 -7.52 -44.68 67.26
N GLY A 688 -6.25 -44.23 67.22
CA GLY A 688 -5.14 -44.94 67.87
C GLY A 688 -3.99 -44.01 68.29
N GLN A 689 -3.92 -43.77 69.59
CA GLN A 689 -2.84 -43.20 70.41
C GLN A 689 -1.53 -42.73 69.71
N ARG A 690 -1.18 -41.45 69.92
CA ARG A 690 0.22 -40.99 69.89
C ARG A 690 0.91 -41.31 71.23
N LYS A 691 2.19 -41.69 71.19
CA LYS A 691 3.13 -41.57 72.33
C LYS A 691 4.26 -40.56 71.98
N PRO A 692 4.89 -39.89 72.96
CA PRO A 692 5.86 -38.80 72.70
C PRO A 692 7.32 -39.15 73.01
N ALA A 693 8.24 -38.56 72.23
CA ALA A 693 9.67 -38.28 72.51
C ALA A 693 10.20 -37.47 71.30
N ALA A 694 11.08 -36.46 71.37
CA ALA A 694 11.75 -35.76 72.47
C ALA A 694 12.76 -36.58 73.32
N ALA A 695 14.04 -36.45 73.00
CA ALA A 695 14.91 -35.60 73.82
C ALA A 695 14.88 -34.20 73.18
N VAL A 696 14.06 -33.26 73.67
CA VAL A 696 14.44 -32.24 74.69
C VAL A 696 15.74 -31.55 74.24
N GLY A 697 15.79 -30.27 73.88
CA GLY A 697 14.98 -29.08 74.17
C GLY A 697 15.97 -27.89 74.11
N LEU A 698 15.61 -26.62 73.96
CA LEU A 698 14.31 -25.92 74.04
C LEU A 698 13.88 -25.33 72.69
#